data_AF-A0A7Y4RJF4-F1
#
_entry.id   AF-A0A7Y4RJF4-F1
#
_cell.length_a   1.000
_cell.length_b   1.000
_cell.length_c   1.000
_cell.angle_alpha   90.00
_cell.angle_beta   90.00
_cell.angle_gamma   90.00
#
_symmetry.space_group_name_H-M   'P 1'
#
loop_
_entity.id
_entity.type
_entity.pdbx_description
1 polymer ?
#
loop_
_entity_poly.entity_id
_entity_poly.type
_entity_poly.pdbx_seq_one_letter_code
_entity_poly.pdbx_strand_id
1 'polypeptide(L)'
;MTRRLLHLTSVLLLVGTLPPPKALAQGGVPTLIEPFDWGPNAGWRRRAAEVRTRRLELLRSRNLTALNAVRGGPFRTPSIVAQGALGTAVTGAFHLPVIVLAYKNIAAPHPESEYERILFSRNPGDRPYTVTTYYEELSHNRITMDGVVFPSTRMDSVAAFYTDGCNGITVIGQTSCPGRSQNRMSIALVAALDSISNRPGGDTIWSQFDNDGPDGIPNSGDDNGVVDFVTFLQPELGGECRSTIPTPTGVWSHRFVLSGWTGTKYTTKTARRGPNGQPLPGQFIQVDDYTIQSQVGGLTSCDGSQIMAVGTVAHETGHAFGLPDLYDTRGNTQGIGGWGLMGSGNYARPHSPSSFDAWSLSVLGWATIDTLGTSRTITTGARQLSDTIFVAASDNANEFLLVENRQAVLSDTAHMNPSLPNTCPLLGFCAKSPGLLLWLIDQPQVTNSLSTNQVNVGSMHGVALVQADGLNQLRTNGLLNRGDRGDSYPGTSNNTAMTLLSVPSALDNFGTYLGFTIDRIEQLAGTAMSFRFNRRKPTLVRTNSDAQVRVNGASWNRFEEVVPGGDALQLGVDAEQILAGGKTRARFVAWTHGGAKEQLFTSSAAKPDTLTATFVLEHRLIVTNSAGGTVTASAPGNLGLGIFLAENTAVTLTATPLPGFAFAGWAGDTVAVVGPIGLTMRKGYDLEARFVGEIAIVAADAVAELLGTPKLNEAQRAYLDQLGNRNGLLDVGDVLAMYRRLGQAAPPALAAVRAKEVKP
;
A
#
# COMPACT_ATOMS: atom_id res chain seq x y z
N MET A 1 48.54 52.68 13.71
CA MET A 1 49.81 52.69 14.48
C MET A 1 49.42 52.40 15.92
N THR A 2 49.84 51.38 16.67
CA THR A 2 50.96 50.40 16.70
C THR A 2 50.74 49.59 18.00
N ARG A 3 51.20 48.35 18.27
CA ARG A 3 51.61 47.14 17.54
C ARG A 3 51.86 46.06 18.64
N ARG A 4 51.73 44.76 18.32
CA ARG A 4 52.27 43.53 18.98
C ARG A 4 51.55 43.03 20.27
N LEU A 5 50.98 41.82 20.41
CA LEU A 5 51.21 40.43 19.96
C LEU A 5 52.27 39.65 20.78
N LEU A 6 51.84 38.64 21.55
CA LEU A 6 52.52 37.37 21.93
C LEU A 6 51.60 36.58 22.91
N HIS A 7 50.80 35.63 22.44
CA HIS A 7 51.04 34.16 22.44
C HIS A 7 51.16 33.50 23.82
N LEU A 8 50.13 32.75 24.22
CA LEU A 8 50.30 31.46 24.89
C LEU A 8 49.17 30.49 24.47
N THR A 9 49.62 29.34 24.01
CA THR A 9 48.96 28.13 23.51
C THR A 9 47.66 27.69 24.21
N SER A 10 46.58 27.53 23.43
CA SER A 10 45.44 26.65 23.77
C SER A 10 45.58 25.35 22.99
N VAL A 11 45.90 24.27 23.69
CA VAL A 11 45.80 22.89 23.18
C VAL A 11 44.31 22.56 23.09
N LEU A 12 43.79 22.52 21.87
CA LEU A 12 42.44 22.04 21.59
C LEU A 12 42.45 20.51 21.74
N LEU A 13 41.95 20.00 22.87
CA LEU A 13 41.54 18.59 22.95
C LEU A 13 40.33 18.42 22.05
N LEU A 14 40.59 18.05 20.79
CA LEU A 14 39.57 17.55 19.88
C LEU A 14 39.20 16.14 20.35
N VAL A 15 38.31 16.04 21.35
CA VAL A 15 37.56 14.80 21.59
C VAL A 15 36.58 14.69 20.43
N GLY A 16 37.07 14.15 19.31
CA GLY A 16 36.21 13.73 18.22
C GLY A 16 35.33 12.61 18.75
N THR A 17 34.09 12.95 19.14
CA THR A 17 33.02 11.96 19.23
C THR A 17 32.84 11.41 17.81
N LEU A 18 33.41 10.23 17.57
CA LEU A 18 33.10 9.47 16.35
C LEU A 18 31.57 9.40 16.25
N PRO A 19 30.97 9.70 15.09
CA PRO A 19 29.54 9.46 14.90
C PRO A 19 29.26 7.98 15.23
N PRO A 20 28.12 7.67 15.86
CA PRO A 20 27.78 6.29 16.16
C PRO A 20 27.87 5.44 14.89
N PRO A 21 28.42 4.22 14.96
CA PRO A 21 28.62 3.38 13.79
C PRO A 21 27.30 3.22 13.04
N LYS A 22 27.30 3.63 11.77
CA LYS A 22 26.16 3.47 10.87
C LYS A 22 25.92 1.98 10.67
N ALA A 23 24.68 1.52 10.83
CA ALA A 23 24.27 0.23 10.29
C ALA A 23 24.35 0.33 8.76
N LEU A 24 25.48 -0.08 8.18
CA LEU A 24 25.74 -0.06 6.74
C LEU A 24 25.11 -1.28 6.03
N ALA A 25 24.09 -1.89 6.63
CA ALA A 25 23.44 -3.09 6.11
C ALA A 25 22.50 -2.77 4.91
N GLN A 26 23.17 -2.57 3.77
CA GLN A 26 22.91 -3.15 2.45
C GLN A 26 21.91 -2.48 1.51
N GLY A 27 22.39 -2.39 0.25
CA GLY A 27 21.72 -2.26 -1.04
C GLY A 27 20.39 -3.01 -1.17
N GLY A 28 19.63 -2.72 -2.23
CA GLY A 28 18.30 -3.28 -2.51
C GLY A 28 18.17 -4.76 -2.16
N VAL A 29 17.02 -5.11 -1.56
CA VAL A 29 16.71 -6.45 -1.04
C VAL A 29 17.07 -7.49 -2.10
N PRO A 30 18.10 -8.33 -1.87
CA PRO A 30 18.52 -9.30 -2.85
C PRO A 30 17.43 -10.38 -3.00
N THR A 31 17.06 -10.65 -4.25
CA THR A 31 16.16 -11.72 -4.65
C THR A 31 16.84 -13.07 -4.43
N LEU A 32 16.57 -13.72 -3.30
CA LEU A 32 16.86 -15.14 -3.13
C LEU A 32 15.99 -15.93 -4.13
N ILE A 33 16.62 -16.64 -5.08
CA ILE A 33 15.96 -17.83 -5.64
C ILE A 33 16.23 -18.93 -4.63
N GLU A 34 15.43 -19.01 -3.57
CA GLU A 34 15.31 -20.29 -2.89
C GLU A 34 14.65 -21.25 -3.90
N PRO A 35 15.22 -22.43 -4.18
CA PRO A 35 14.42 -23.51 -4.72
C PRO A 35 13.24 -23.75 -3.78
N PHE A 36 12.07 -24.10 -4.33
CA PHE A 36 10.84 -24.25 -3.57
C PHE A 36 11.01 -25.30 -2.47
N ASP A 37 11.02 -24.87 -1.21
CA ASP A 37 11.19 -25.76 -0.06
C ASP A 37 10.32 -25.34 1.14
N TRP A 38 9.04 -25.18 0.84
CA TRP A 38 8.00 -24.94 1.82
C TRP A 38 7.19 -26.21 2.04
N GLY A 39 7.90 -27.29 2.43
CA GLY A 39 7.24 -28.48 2.91
C GLY A 39 6.28 -28.12 4.07
N PRO A 40 4.98 -28.47 3.99
CA PRO A 40 4.00 -28.08 5.02
C PRO A 40 4.25 -28.74 6.39
N ASN A 41 5.07 -29.79 6.42
CA ASN A 41 5.33 -30.64 7.58
C ASN A 41 6.77 -30.56 8.08
N ALA A 42 7.48 -29.48 7.77
CA ALA A 42 8.88 -29.31 8.13
C ALA A 42 9.02 -28.28 9.25
N GLY A 43 9.90 -28.54 10.22
CA GLY A 43 9.93 -27.82 11.50
C GLY A 43 8.56 -27.71 12.16
N TRP A 44 8.30 -26.56 12.78
CA TRP A 44 7.05 -26.33 13.50
C TRP A 44 5.91 -25.83 12.59
N ARG A 45 6.09 -25.89 11.26
CA ARG A 45 5.16 -25.34 10.27
C ARG A 45 3.80 -26.03 10.30
N ARG A 46 3.76 -27.34 10.54
CA ARG A 46 2.50 -28.08 10.64
C ARG A 46 1.63 -27.54 11.77
N ARG A 47 2.20 -27.48 12.98
CA ARG A 47 1.55 -26.94 14.17
C ARG A 47 1.10 -25.49 13.95
N ALA A 48 1.97 -24.65 13.39
CA ALA A 48 1.61 -23.26 13.09
C ALA A 48 0.51 -23.13 12.02
N ALA A 49 0.49 -24.01 11.01
CA ALA A 49 -0.54 -24.04 9.98
C ALA A 49 -1.90 -24.48 10.53
N GLU A 50 -1.93 -25.47 11.43
CA GLU A 50 -3.13 -25.91 12.14
C GLU A 50 -3.69 -24.78 13.01
N VAL A 51 -2.83 -24.10 13.79
CA VAL A 51 -3.19 -22.91 14.58
C VAL A 51 -3.76 -21.81 13.68
N ARG A 52 -3.06 -21.44 12.61
CA ARG A 52 -3.49 -20.39 11.67
C ARG A 52 -4.85 -20.71 11.05
N THR A 53 -5.04 -21.94 10.58
CA THR A 53 -6.31 -22.39 9.99
C THR A 53 -7.44 -22.29 11.01
N ARG A 54 -7.21 -22.84 12.22
CA ARG A 54 -8.19 -22.81 13.29
C ARG A 54 -8.57 -21.38 13.70
N ARG A 55 -7.60 -20.49 13.80
CA ARG A 55 -7.83 -19.09 14.16
C ARG A 55 -8.65 -18.36 13.09
N LEU A 56 -8.37 -18.60 11.80
CA LEU A 56 -9.16 -18.03 10.70
C LEU A 56 -10.63 -18.51 10.73
N GLU A 57 -10.87 -19.79 11.01
CA GLU A 57 -12.23 -20.33 11.19
C GLU A 57 -12.97 -19.67 12.36
N LEU A 58 -12.30 -19.54 13.51
CA LEU A 58 -12.86 -18.92 14.71
C LEU A 58 -13.14 -17.42 14.50
N LEU A 59 -12.27 -16.72 13.76
CA LEU A 59 -12.49 -15.33 13.40
C LEU A 59 -13.70 -15.17 12.47
N ARG A 60 -13.82 -16.01 11.44
CA ARG A 60 -14.97 -16.02 10.51
C ARG A 60 -16.29 -16.34 11.22
N SER A 61 -16.26 -17.25 12.18
CA SER A 61 -17.42 -17.60 13.02
C SER A 61 -17.64 -16.64 14.20
N ARG A 62 -16.82 -15.58 14.34
CA ARG A 62 -16.87 -14.60 15.43
C ARG A 62 -16.74 -15.20 16.84
N ASN A 63 -16.14 -16.37 16.97
CA ASN A 63 -15.90 -17.02 18.25
C ASN A 63 -14.58 -16.54 18.89
N LEU A 64 -14.57 -15.29 19.35
CA LEU A 64 -13.40 -14.65 19.95
C LEU A 64 -12.97 -15.30 21.27
N THR A 65 -13.91 -15.88 22.02
CA THR A 65 -13.60 -16.59 23.27
C THR A 65 -12.70 -17.79 23.01
N ALA A 66 -13.04 -18.63 22.02
CA ALA A 66 -12.19 -19.75 21.65
C ALA A 66 -10.89 -19.29 20.97
N LEU A 67 -10.98 -18.28 20.10
CA LEU A 67 -9.80 -17.73 19.41
C LEU A 67 -8.75 -17.21 20.40
N ASN A 68 -9.17 -16.57 21.48
CA ASN A 68 -8.30 -16.02 22.52
C ASN A 68 -8.20 -16.92 23.76
N ALA A 69 -8.51 -18.22 23.63
CA ALA A 69 -8.47 -19.15 24.75
C ALA A 69 -7.07 -19.28 25.36
N VAL A 70 -6.02 -19.13 24.55
CA VAL A 70 -4.63 -19.14 25.01
C VAL A 70 -4.12 -17.71 25.18
N ARG A 71 -3.89 -17.30 26.42
CA ARG A 71 -3.36 -15.97 26.77
C ARG A 71 -1.93 -16.06 27.30
N GLY A 72 -1.11 -15.08 26.92
CA GLY A 72 0.21 -14.86 27.49
C GLY A 72 0.15 -14.09 28.81
N GLY A 73 1.29 -13.96 29.49
CA GLY A 73 1.37 -13.20 30.74
C GLY A 73 2.80 -12.90 31.19
N PRO A 74 3.00 -11.88 32.05
CA PRO A 74 4.33 -11.42 32.44
C PRO A 74 5.13 -12.42 33.29
N PHE A 75 4.48 -13.43 33.89
CA PHE A 75 5.10 -14.40 34.82
C PHE A 75 4.40 -15.78 34.85
N ARG A 76 3.89 -16.31 33.74
CA ARG A 76 3.23 -17.64 33.78
C ARG A 76 3.75 -18.59 32.72
N THR A 77 4.08 -19.79 33.18
CA THR A 77 4.10 -21.03 32.40
C THR A 77 2.83 -21.10 31.55
N PRO A 78 2.90 -21.52 30.28
CA PRO A 78 1.73 -21.62 29.42
C PRO A 78 0.60 -22.35 30.14
N SER A 79 -0.62 -21.80 30.09
CA SER A 79 -1.79 -22.58 30.53
C SER A 79 -1.89 -23.75 29.56
N ILE A 80 -1.50 -24.94 30.02
CA ILE A 80 -1.55 -26.18 29.25
C ILE A 80 -3.00 -26.30 28.77
N VAL A 81 -3.20 -26.17 27.46
CA VAL A 81 -4.46 -26.55 26.84
C VAL A 81 -4.64 -28.03 27.14
N ALA A 82 -5.77 -28.42 27.70
CA ALA A 82 -6.08 -29.83 27.98
C ALA A 82 -5.73 -30.68 26.75
N GLN A 83 -4.98 -31.77 26.98
CA GLN A 83 -4.57 -32.72 25.93
C GLN A 83 -5.76 -33.01 24.99
N GLY A 84 -5.58 -32.76 23.69
CA GLY A 84 -6.57 -33.06 22.65
C GLY A 84 -7.45 -31.91 22.16
N ALA A 85 -7.36 -30.68 22.69
CA ALA A 85 -7.99 -29.51 22.06
C ALA A 85 -7.02 -28.84 21.06
N LEU A 86 -7.42 -28.71 19.80
CA LEU A 86 -6.65 -27.99 18.76
C LEU A 86 -6.27 -26.60 19.27
N GLY A 87 -4.97 -26.35 19.39
CA GLY A 87 -4.43 -25.10 19.93
C GLY A 87 -4.86 -23.89 19.09
N THR A 88 -5.25 -22.82 19.75
CA THR A 88 -5.50 -21.51 19.11
C THR A 88 -4.29 -20.58 19.20
N ALA A 89 -3.16 -21.09 19.66
CA ALA A 89 -1.86 -20.44 19.63
C ALA A 89 -0.76 -21.50 19.53
N VAL A 90 0.39 -21.12 18.96
CA VAL A 90 1.62 -21.90 19.04
C VAL A 90 2.16 -21.78 20.47
N THR A 91 2.34 -22.92 21.13
CA THR A 91 2.75 -23.03 22.55
C THR A 91 3.84 -24.09 22.73
N GLY A 92 4.43 -24.20 23.91
CA GLY A 92 5.33 -25.31 24.25
C GLY A 92 6.82 -24.93 24.27
N ALA A 93 7.67 -25.96 24.38
CA ALA A 93 9.12 -25.81 24.44
C ALA A 93 9.75 -26.14 23.09
N PHE A 94 10.65 -25.27 22.63
CA PHE A 94 11.34 -25.38 21.37
C PHE A 94 12.84 -25.42 21.61
N HIS A 95 13.49 -26.49 21.12
CA HIS A 95 14.89 -26.80 21.39
C HIS A 95 15.66 -26.81 20.07
N LEU A 96 16.66 -25.95 19.91
CA LEU A 96 17.38 -25.77 18.65
C LEU A 96 18.82 -26.32 18.69
N PRO A 97 19.22 -27.19 17.74
CA PRO A 97 20.62 -27.54 17.52
C PRO A 97 21.34 -26.45 16.71
N VAL A 98 22.47 -25.97 17.22
CA VAL A 98 23.36 -25.03 16.54
C VAL A 98 24.72 -25.67 16.29
N ILE A 99 25.15 -25.70 15.04
CA ILE A 99 26.39 -26.34 14.61
C ILE A 99 27.38 -25.28 14.15
N VAL A 100 28.44 -25.10 14.93
CA VAL A 100 29.52 -24.17 14.58
C VAL A 100 30.45 -24.84 13.57
N LEU A 101 30.71 -24.19 12.45
CA LEU A 101 31.62 -24.66 11.42
C LEU A 101 33.00 -24.00 11.56
N ALA A 102 34.05 -24.73 11.25
CA ALA A 102 35.37 -24.19 10.98
C ALA A 102 35.86 -24.74 9.64
N TYR A 103 36.64 -23.99 8.89
CA TYR A 103 37.27 -24.47 7.67
C TYR A 103 38.71 -24.89 7.93
N LYS A 104 39.32 -25.65 7.02
CA LYS A 104 40.73 -26.07 7.14
C LYS A 104 41.68 -24.90 7.42
N ASN A 105 41.44 -23.77 6.74
CA ASN A 105 42.23 -22.55 6.86
C ASN A 105 41.65 -21.48 7.81
N ILE A 106 40.44 -21.69 8.37
CA ILE A 106 39.75 -20.69 9.21
C ILE A 106 39.19 -21.39 10.44
N ALA A 107 39.67 -21.02 11.64
CA ALA A 107 39.10 -21.50 12.90
C ALA A 107 37.76 -20.81 13.19
N ALA A 108 36.96 -21.38 14.11
CA ALA A 108 35.83 -20.65 14.68
C ALA A 108 36.38 -19.37 15.38
N PRO A 109 35.91 -18.16 15.02
CA PRO A 109 36.43 -16.90 15.55
C PRO A 109 36.12 -16.68 17.04
N HIS A 110 35.10 -17.35 17.58
CA HIS A 110 34.69 -17.24 18.98
C HIS A 110 34.46 -18.63 19.56
N PRO A 111 34.65 -18.82 20.89
CA PRO A 111 34.34 -20.09 21.54
C PRO A 111 32.83 -20.34 21.56
N GLU A 112 32.43 -21.61 21.64
CA GLU A 112 31.02 -22.03 21.61
C GLU A 112 30.18 -21.38 22.72
N SER A 113 30.79 -21.14 23.88
CA SER A 113 30.14 -20.44 25.00
C SER A 113 29.68 -19.02 24.65
N GLU A 114 30.34 -18.34 23.71
CA GLU A 114 29.90 -17.02 23.26
C GLU A 114 28.66 -17.10 22.37
N TYR A 115 28.58 -18.09 21.48
CA TYR A 115 27.36 -18.32 20.69
C TYR A 115 26.19 -18.74 21.59
N GLU A 116 26.43 -19.63 22.55
CA GLU A 116 25.45 -20.03 23.56
C GLU A 116 24.94 -18.81 24.33
N ARG A 117 25.87 -17.94 24.76
CA ARG A 117 25.55 -16.69 25.46
C ARG A 117 24.66 -15.76 24.63
N ILE A 118 24.96 -15.54 23.35
CA ILE A 118 24.21 -14.57 22.53
C ILE A 118 22.94 -15.14 21.88
N LEU A 119 22.80 -16.47 21.80
CA LEU A 119 21.64 -17.13 21.21
C LEU A 119 20.63 -17.60 22.25
N PHE A 120 21.08 -18.11 23.41
CA PHE A 120 20.19 -18.82 24.34
C PHE A 120 20.25 -18.36 25.80
N SER A 121 21.23 -17.55 26.19
CA SER A 121 21.25 -17.01 27.56
C SER A 121 20.05 -16.08 27.81
N ARG A 122 19.41 -16.24 28.97
CA ARG A 122 18.41 -15.27 29.47
C ARG A 122 19.04 -14.03 30.09
N ASN A 123 20.34 -14.07 30.36
CA ASN A 123 21.11 -12.94 30.84
C ASN A 123 22.40 -12.83 29.99
N PRO A 124 22.30 -12.37 28.75
CA PRO A 124 23.45 -12.28 27.85
C PRO A 124 24.40 -11.13 28.21
N GLY A 125 24.10 -10.30 29.22
CA GLY A 125 24.96 -9.20 29.64
C GLY A 125 24.82 -7.96 28.75
N ASP A 126 25.71 -7.81 27.78
CA ASP A 126 25.82 -6.62 26.91
C ASP A 126 24.81 -6.61 25.74
N ARG A 127 24.11 -7.73 25.49
CA ARG A 127 23.07 -7.84 24.47
C ARG A 127 21.69 -7.60 25.10
N PRO A 128 20.78 -6.81 24.50
CA PRO A 128 19.42 -6.68 25.02
C PRO A 128 18.56 -7.92 24.74
N TYR A 129 18.84 -8.66 23.66
CA TYR A 129 18.12 -9.88 23.31
C TYR A 129 19.04 -11.03 22.90
N THR A 130 18.58 -12.23 23.19
CA THR A 130 18.98 -13.49 22.56
C THR A 130 17.81 -14.06 21.77
N VAL A 131 17.99 -15.15 21.02
CA VAL A 131 16.87 -15.82 20.34
C VAL A 131 15.85 -16.28 21.37
N THR A 132 16.33 -16.86 22.48
CA THR A 132 15.49 -17.23 23.64
C THR A 132 14.67 -16.07 24.16
N THR A 133 15.29 -14.98 24.61
CA THR A 133 14.53 -13.91 25.27
C THR A 133 13.62 -13.16 24.30
N TYR A 134 14.02 -13.05 23.03
CA TYR A 134 13.21 -12.41 22.00
C TYR A 134 11.93 -13.18 21.69
N TYR A 135 12.00 -14.50 21.50
CA TYR A 135 10.81 -15.32 21.20
C TYR A 135 9.91 -15.55 22.43
N GLU A 136 10.49 -15.66 23.62
CA GLU A 136 9.73 -15.66 24.88
C GLU A 136 8.96 -14.34 25.04
N GLU A 137 9.59 -13.20 24.75
CA GLU A 137 8.94 -11.89 24.76
C GLU A 137 7.81 -11.78 23.72
N LEU A 138 8.12 -12.05 22.43
CA LEU A 138 7.14 -11.94 21.33
C LEU A 138 5.89 -12.77 21.55
N SER A 139 6.06 -13.96 22.11
CA SER A 139 4.95 -14.89 22.37
C SER A 139 4.18 -14.56 23.65
N HIS A 140 4.64 -13.56 24.43
CA HIS A 140 4.22 -13.31 25.80
C HIS A 140 4.30 -14.58 26.68
N ASN A 141 5.44 -15.29 26.60
CA ASN A 141 5.75 -16.54 27.29
C ASN A 141 4.79 -17.71 26.97
N ARG A 142 4.10 -17.68 25.83
CA ARG A 142 3.34 -18.85 25.34
C ARG A 142 4.27 -19.99 24.92
N ILE A 143 5.50 -19.65 24.54
CA ILE A 143 6.56 -20.60 24.24
C ILE A 143 7.76 -20.38 25.14
N THR A 144 8.57 -21.42 25.31
CA THR A 144 9.95 -21.32 25.79
C THR A 144 10.88 -21.76 24.68
N MET A 145 12.05 -21.13 24.60
CA MET A 145 13.03 -21.47 23.57
C MET A 145 14.41 -21.57 24.18
N ASP A 146 15.14 -22.63 23.84
CA ASP A 146 16.57 -22.77 24.14
C ASP A 146 17.25 -23.57 23.02
N GLY A 147 18.54 -23.88 23.19
CA GLY A 147 19.24 -24.69 22.23
C GLY A 147 20.54 -25.26 22.77
N VAL A 148 21.22 -25.99 21.89
CA VAL A 148 22.52 -26.58 22.16
C VAL A 148 23.50 -26.13 21.08
N VAL A 149 24.52 -25.38 21.47
CA VAL A 149 25.67 -25.10 20.59
C VAL A 149 26.65 -26.27 20.65
N PHE A 150 26.76 -27.00 19.54
CA PHE A 150 27.72 -28.08 19.40
C PHE A 150 29.15 -27.57 19.28
N PRO A 151 30.14 -28.34 19.79
CA PRO A 151 31.56 -28.13 19.51
C PRO A 151 31.81 -27.95 18.01
N SER A 152 32.66 -26.99 17.69
CA SER A 152 32.97 -26.63 16.31
C SER A 152 33.46 -27.82 15.48
N THR A 153 32.84 -28.03 14.33
CA THR A 153 33.28 -29.06 13.38
C THR A 153 34.22 -28.45 12.36
N ARG A 154 35.47 -28.93 12.33
CA ARG A 154 36.46 -28.52 11.32
C ARG A 154 36.28 -29.32 10.04
N MET A 155 35.97 -28.62 8.96
CA MET A 155 35.83 -29.15 7.62
C MET A 155 37.19 -29.53 7.02
N ASP A 156 37.21 -30.48 6.08
CA ASP A 156 38.42 -31.08 5.50
C ASP A 156 39.11 -30.23 4.42
N SER A 157 38.42 -29.17 3.95
CA SER A 157 38.88 -28.26 2.92
C SER A 157 38.81 -26.79 3.35
N VAL A 158 39.35 -25.90 2.51
CA VAL A 158 39.39 -24.45 2.76
C VAL A 158 38.04 -23.80 2.46
N ALA A 159 37.79 -22.63 3.04
CA ALA A 159 36.54 -21.87 2.85
C ALA A 159 36.13 -21.71 1.38
N ALA A 160 37.08 -21.29 0.54
CA ALA A 160 36.89 -21.06 -0.89
C ALA A 160 36.41 -22.31 -1.66
N PHE A 161 36.68 -23.52 -1.15
CA PHE A 161 36.13 -24.74 -1.74
C PHE A 161 34.62 -24.80 -1.54
N TYR A 162 34.13 -24.58 -0.32
CA TYR A 162 32.71 -24.71 0.03
C TYR A 162 31.87 -23.55 -0.50
N THR A 163 32.41 -22.33 -0.51
CA THR A 163 31.72 -21.14 -1.02
C THR A 163 31.74 -21.07 -2.54
N ASP A 164 32.66 -21.81 -3.17
CA ASP A 164 32.74 -22.08 -4.61
C ASP A 164 32.70 -20.84 -5.51
N GLY A 165 33.19 -19.70 -4.99
CA GLY A 165 33.22 -18.42 -5.69
C GLY A 165 31.84 -17.75 -5.88
N CYS A 166 30.78 -18.30 -5.27
CA CYS A 166 29.41 -17.81 -5.38
C CYS A 166 28.72 -17.66 -4.02
N ASN A 167 29.49 -17.65 -2.93
CA ASN A 167 28.95 -17.64 -1.56
C ASN A 167 28.01 -18.85 -1.30
N GLY A 168 28.26 -19.98 -1.96
CA GLY A 168 27.55 -21.24 -1.77
C GLY A 168 26.20 -21.37 -2.48
N ILE A 169 25.56 -20.28 -2.92
CA ILE A 169 24.25 -20.29 -3.61
C ILE A 169 24.16 -19.25 -4.72
N THR A 170 23.27 -19.48 -5.70
CA THR A 170 22.98 -18.52 -6.78
C THR A 170 21.90 -17.54 -6.34
N VAL A 171 22.21 -16.24 -6.37
CA VAL A 171 21.29 -15.14 -6.08
C VAL A 171 21.17 -14.28 -7.34
N ILE A 172 19.95 -14.08 -7.86
CA ILE A 172 19.74 -13.39 -9.15
C ILE A 172 20.40 -12.02 -9.12
N GLY A 173 21.22 -11.77 -10.14
CA GLY A 173 21.90 -10.48 -10.32
C GLY A 173 22.97 -10.18 -9.27
N GLN A 174 23.33 -11.14 -8.40
CA GLN A 174 24.37 -11.01 -7.38
C GLN A 174 25.46 -12.08 -7.54
N THR A 175 25.09 -13.36 -7.53
CA THR A 175 26.04 -14.49 -7.61
C THR A 175 25.62 -15.49 -8.69
N SER A 176 26.57 -16.30 -9.17
CA SER A 176 26.32 -17.38 -10.12
C SER A 176 27.20 -18.58 -9.77
N CYS A 177 26.60 -19.61 -9.17
CA CYS A 177 27.35 -20.82 -8.81
C CYS A 177 27.70 -21.68 -10.02
N PRO A 178 28.89 -22.30 -10.04
CA PRO A 178 29.23 -23.30 -11.05
C PRO A 178 28.21 -24.45 -11.08
N GLY A 179 27.85 -24.90 -12.28
CA GLY A 179 27.01 -26.10 -12.45
C GLY A 179 27.77 -27.35 -11.98
N ARG A 180 27.47 -27.82 -10.78
CA ARG A 180 28.04 -29.05 -10.20
C ARG A 180 26.96 -30.09 -9.94
N SER A 181 27.35 -31.36 -9.98
CA SER A 181 26.48 -32.48 -9.61
C SER A 181 26.08 -32.47 -8.13
N GLN A 182 26.90 -31.85 -7.27
CA GLN A 182 26.61 -31.65 -5.86
C GLN A 182 27.09 -30.25 -5.45
N ASN A 183 26.25 -29.53 -4.70
CA ASN A 183 26.61 -28.25 -4.10
C ASN A 183 27.74 -28.47 -3.07
N ARG A 184 28.81 -27.68 -3.10
CA ARG A 184 29.95 -27.89 -2.19
C ARG A 184 29.66 -27.46 -0.76
N MET A 185 28.84 -26.42 -0.56
CA MET A 185 28.41 -26.03 0.79
C MET A 185 27.59 -27.14 1.44
N SER A 186 26.74 -27.86 0.70
CA SER A 186 26.01 -29.02 1.26
C SER A 186 26.94 -30.17 1.69
N ILE A 187 28.10 -30.36 1.06
CA ILE A 187 29.13 -31.32 1.52
C ILE A 187 29.61 -30.96 2.93
N ALA A 188 29.84 -29.67 3.21
CA ALA A 188 30.21 -29.22 4.56
C ALA A 188 29.10 -29.47 5.58
N LEU A 189 27.85 -29.18 5.23
CA LEU A 189 26.71 -29.41 6.12
C LEU A 189 26.57 -30.88 6.49
N VAL A 190 26.62 -31.78 5.49
CA VAL A 190 26.55 -33.24 5.70
C VAL A 190 27.73 -33.72 6.54
N ALA A 191 28.95 -33.27 6.26
CA ALA A 191 30.13 -33.65 7.06
C ALA A 191 30.03 -33.18 8.52
N ALA A 192 29.42 -32.02 8.76
CA ALA A 192 29.17 -31.52 10.11
C ALA A 192 28.15 -32.38 10.87
N LEU A 193 27.07 -32.77 10.20
CA LEU A 193 26.08 -33.71 10.75
C LEU A 193 26.69 -35.09 11.01
N ASP A 194 27.54 -35.58 10.12
CA ASP A 194 28.30 -36.82 10.32
C ASP A 194 29.21 -36.74 11.53
N SER A 195 29.92 -35.63 11.73
CA SER A 195 30.75 -35.44 12.92
C SER A 195 29.92 -35.51 14.22
N ILE A 196 28.68 -35.03 14.20
CA ILE A 196 27.77 -35.12 15.34
C ILE A 196 27.24 -36.54 15.52
N SER A 197 26.72 -37.16 14.46
CA SER A 197 26.14 -38.50 14.55
C SER A 197 27.17 -39.60 14.85
N ASN A 198 28.44 -39.39 14.53
CA ASN A 198 29.50 -40.38 14.74
C ASN A 198 30.24 -40.25 16.09
N ARG A 199 30.02 -39.18 16.87
CA ARG A 199 30.69 -39.00 18.16
C ARG A 199 30.03 -39.84 19.28
N PRO A 200 30.68 -40.06 20.43
CA PRO A 200 30.03 -40.67 21.59
C PRO A 200 28.73 -39.93 21.98
N GLY A 201 27.62 -40.67 22.08
CA GLY A 201 26.28 -40.11 22.32
C GLY A 201 25.53 -39.65 21.07
N GLY A 202 26.14 -39.68 19.88
CA GLY A 202 25.50 -39.31 18.61
C GLY A 202 24.32 -40.20 18.20
N ASP A 203 24.20 -41.37 18.81
CA ASP A 203 23.10 -42.34 18.70
C ASP A 203 21.88 -41.99 19.58
N THR A 204 21.96 -40.93 20.38
CA THR A 204 20.85 -40.44 21.20
C THR A 204 20.61 -38.93 21.07
N ILE A 205 21.64 -38.15 20.73
CA ILE A 205 21.62 -36.69 20.80
C ILE A 205 20.53 -36.04 19.96
N TRP A 206 20.14 -36.63 18.83
CA TRP A 206 19.15 -36.03 17.94
C TRP A 206 17.71 -36.19 18.43
N SER A 207 17.48 -37.05 19.41
CA SER A 207 16.13 -37.33 19.96
C SER A 207 15.47 -36.14 20.61
N GLN A 208 16.25 -35.14 21.04
CA GLN A 208 15.72 -33.95 21.71
C GLN A 208 15.24 -32.85 20.73
N PHE A 209 15.49 -33.00 19.42
CA PHE A 209 15.24 -31.95 18.41
C PHE A 209 14.16 -32.32 17.38
N ASP A 210 13.50 -33.47 17.52
CA ASP A 210 12.33 -33.89 16.75
C ASP A 210 11.15 -33.79 17.74
N ASN A 211 10.44 -32.66 17.75
CA ASN A 211 9.43 -32.32 18.76
C ASN A 211 8.23 -31.57 18.15
N ASP A 212 7.85 -31.96 16.93
CA ASP A 212 6.76 -31.35 16.17
C ASP A 212 5.41 -32.05 16.38
N GLY A 213 5.40 -33.14 17.16
CA GLY A 213 4.25 -33.90 17.59
C GLY A 213 3.27 -33.11 18.50
N PRO A 214 1.96 -33.41 18.44
CA PRO A 214 0.96 -32.84 19.34
C PRO A 214 1.23 -32.96 20.84
N ASP A 215 1.95 -33.99 21.30
CA ASP A 215 2.21 -34.22 22.72
C ASP A 215 3.33 -33.33 23.31
N GLY A 216 4.17 -32.75 22.44
CA GLY A 216 5.30 -31.90 22.81
C GLY A 216 6.42 -32.63 23.57
N ILE A 217 6.49 -33.95 23.43
CA ILE A 217 7.55 -34.81 23.95
C ILE A 217 8.52 -35.13 22.80
N PRO A 218 9.81 -34.79 22.89
CA PRO A 218 10.74 -35.07 21.79
C PRO A 218 10.92 -36.57 21.48
N ASN A 219 10.98 -36.90 20.19
CA ASN A 219 11.11 -38.25 19.61
C ASN A 219 10.12 -39.22 20.25
N SER A 220 8.87 -38.81 20.36
CA SER A 220 7.73 -39.64 20.69
C SER A 220 7.16 -40.29 19.40
N GLY A 221 6.06 -41.04 19.55
CA GLY A 221 5.46 -41.74 18.42
C GLY A 221 4.52 -40.90 17.55
N ASP A 222 4.24 -39.64 17.93
CA ASP A 222 3.46 -38.69 17.13
C ASP A 222 4.34 -37.71 16.32
N ASP A 223 5.65 -37.70 16.59
CA ASP A 223 6.67 -36.96 15.83
C ASP A 223 6.93 -37.56 14.45
N ASN A 224 7.39 -36.69 13.55
CA ASN A 224 7.59 -37.05 12.15
C ASN A 224 8.91 -37.82 11.88
N GLY A 225 9.83 -37.89 12.85
CA GLY A 225 11.12 -38.57 12.70
C GLY A 225 12.20 -37.70 12.05
N VAL A 226 12.04 -36.38 12.05
CA VAL A 226 12.91 -35.40 11.40
C VAL A 226 13.17 -34.28 12.39
N VAL A 227 14.44 -33.95 12.62
CA VAL A 227 14.81 -32.77 13.41
C VAL A 227 14.07 -31.55 12.89
N ASP A 228 13.40 -30.85 13.79
CA ASP A 228 12.51 -29.74 13.47
C ASP A 228 13.25 -28.72 12.60
N PHE A 229 14.45 -28.31 13.04
CA PHE A 229 15.20 -27.27 12.37
C PHE A 229 16.66 -27.19 12.87
N VAL A 230 17.67 -27.12 11.98
CA VAL A 230 19.10 -26.99 12.35
C VAL A 230 19.70 -25.64 11.94
N THR A 231 20.41 -24.97 12.85
CA THR A 231 21.19 -23.76 12.50
C THR A 231 22.66 -24.07 12.35
N PHE A 232 23.25 -23.75 11.19
CA PHE A 232 24.69 -23.80 10.95
C PHE A 232 25.30 -22.40 11.06
N LEU A 233 26.46 -22.27 11.70
CA LEU A 233 27.20 -21.01 11.77
C LEU A 233 28.53 -21.13 11.02
N GLN A 234 28.73 -20.38 9.94
CA GLN A 234 29.97 -20.37 9.15
C GLN A 234 30.93 -19.24 9.59
N PRO A 235 32.26 -19.43 9.56
CA PRO A 235 33.21 -18.57 10.29
C PRO A 235 33.57 -17.23 9.61
N GLU A 236 33.17 -17.00 8.36
CA GLU A 236 33.45 -15.76 7.62
C GLU A 236 32.26 -14.79 7.65
N LEU A 237 32.42 -13.57 7.14
CA LEU A 237 31.28 -12.69 6.85
C LEU A 237 30.35 -13.33 5.82
N GLY A 238 29.04 -13.25 6.08
CA GLY A 238 28.02 -13.73 5.16
C GLY A 238 28.06 -13.00 3.81
N GLY A 239 27.82 -13.76 2.73
CA GLY A 239 27.85 -13.24 1.35
C GLY A 239 26.86 -12.11 1.07
N GLU A 240 25.80 -12.00 1.88
CA GLU A 240 24.83 -10.90 1.82
C GLU A 240 25.46 -9.54 2.16
N CYS A 241 26.55 -9.52 2.93
CA CYS A 241 27.24 -8.30 3.26
C CYS A 241 27.74 -7.58 1.99
N ARG A 242 27.40 -6.31 1.84
CA ARG A 242 27.80 -5.49 0.67
C ARG A 242 28.99 -4.58 0.97
N SER A 243 29.93 -5.07 1.78
CA SER A 243 31.21 -4.39 1.95
C SER A 243 32.12 -4.71 0.77
N THR A 244 32.84 -3.72 0.26
CA THR A 244 33.95 -3.96 -0.68
C THR A 244 35.28 -4.16 0.05
N ILE A 245 35.32 -3.93 1.37
CA ILE A 245 36.53 -4.05 2.20
C ILE A 245 36.13 -4.51 3.62
N PRO A 246 36.42 -5.78 4.02
CA PRO A 246 36.78 -6.88 3.12
C PRO A 246 35.58 -7.30 2.25
N THR A 247 35.84 -7.78 1.03
CA THR A 247 34.82 -8.42 0.19
C THR A 247 34.34 -9.71 0.88
N PRO A 248 33.04 -9.88 1.14
CA PRO A 248 32.52 -11.06 1.82
C PRO A 248 32.60 -12.32 0.96
N THR A 249 33.31 -13.31 1.47
CA THR A 249 33.56 -14.60 0.80
C THR A 249 32.79 -15.75 1.40
N GLY A 250 32.21 -15.58 2.59
CA GLY A 250 31.47 -16.60 3.32
C GLY A 250 30.17 -16.99 2.62
N VAL A 251 29.56 -18.07 3.12
CA VAL A 251 28.25 -18.52 2.59
C VAL A 251 27.22 -17.41 2.78
N TRP A 252 26.41 -17.17 1.76
CA TRP A 252 25.28 -16.24 1.83
C TRP A 252 24.26 -16.80 2.83
N SER A 253 23.88 -16.04 3.84
CA SER A 253 22.96 -16.51 4.89
C SER A 253 21.57 -16.82 4.30
N HIS A 254 21.04 -18.02 4.56
CA HIS A 254 19.75 -18.48 4.01
C HIS A 254 19.18 -19.65 4.82
N ARG A 255 17.93 -20.02 4.52
CA ARG A 255 17.32 -21.31 4.86
C ARG A 255 17.14 -22.19 3.62
N PHE A 256 17.14 -23.51 3.81
CA PHE A 256 16.78 -24.50 2.78
C PHE A 256 16.66 -25.91 3.38
N VAL A 257 16.48 -26.93 2.54
CA VAL A 257 16.56 -28.35 2.89
C VAL A 257 17.78 -29.03 2.30
N LEU A 258 18.39 -29.92 3.06
CA LEU A 258 19.52 -30.74 2.62
C LEU A 258 19.17 -31.64 1.43
N SER A 259 17.95 -32.18 1.40
CA SER A 259 17.46 -33.02 0.31
C SER A 259 17.37 -32.28 -1.03
N GLY A 260 17.19 -30.96 -1.00
CA GLY A 260 17.22 -30.11 -2.19
C GLY A 260 18.61 -30.02 -2.82
N TRP A 261 19.67 -30.19 -2.02
CA TRP A 261 21.06 -30.24 -2.52
C TRP A 261 21.58 -31.64 -2.80
N THR A 262 21.14 -32.63 -2.03
CA THR A 262 21.71 -33.99 -2.01
C THR A 262 20.80 -35.04 -2.64
N GLY A 263 19.53 -34.72 -2.87
CA GLY A 263 18.49 -35.63 -3.33
C GLY A 263 17.81 -36.42 -2.21
N THR A 264 18.33 -36.39 -0.98
CA THR A 264 17.83 -37.19 0.16
C THR A 264 18.01 -36.47 1.49
N LYS A 265 17.15 -36.74 2.47
CA LYS A 265 17.37 -36.25 3.85
C LYS A 265 18.63 -36.89 4.45
N TYR A 266 19.35 -36.15 5.29
CA TYR A 266 20.45 -36.73 6.07
C TYR A 266 19.87 -37.71 7.11
N THR A 267 20.43 -38.91 7.24
CA THR A 267 19.98 -39.91 8.21
C THR A 267 20.98 -39.99 9.36
N THR A 268 20.53 -39.72 10.59
CA THR A 268 21.36 -39.75 11.79
C THR A 268 21.58 -41.20 12.28
N LYS A 269 22.29 -41.35 13.41
CA LYS A 269 22.37 -42.63 14.14
C LYS A 269 21.37 -42.76 15.29
N THR A 270 20.56 -41.72 15.53
CA THR A 270 19.58 -41.76 16.62
C THR A 270 18.33 -42.50 16.17
N ALA A 271 17.94 -43.54 16.93
CA ALA A 271 16.77 -44.33 16.57
C ALA A 271 15.48 -43.51 16.69
N ARG A 272 14.63 -43.60 15.66
CA ARG A 272 13.28 -43.04 15.68
C ARG A 272 12.38 -43.91 16.57
N ARG A 273 11.53 -43.30 17.40
CA ARG A 273 10.57 -44.04 18.23
C ARG A 273 9.19 -44.13 17.58
N GLY A 274 8.46 -45.18 17.91
CA GLY A 274 7.08 -45.38 17.47
C GLY A 274 6.05 -45.03 18.55
N PRO A 275 4.74 -45.23 18.29
CA PRO A 275 3.63 -44.91 19.20
C PRO A 275 3.73 -45.48 20.63
N ASN A 276 4.48 -46.57 20.82
CA ASN A 276 4.70 -47.20 22.12
C ASN A 276 5.99 -46.72 22.83
N GLY A 277 6.62 -45.67 22.30
CA GLY A 277 7.90 -45.13 22.76
C GLY A 277 9.11 -46.04 22.48
N GLN A 278 8.95 -47.17 21.80
CA GLN A 278 10.06 -48.07 21.47
C GLN A 278 10.75 -47.66 20.18
N PRO A 279 12.08 -47.86 20.05
CA PRO A 279 12.79 -47.69 18.78
C PRO A 279 12.18 -48.53 17.67
N LEU A 280 11.95 -47.91 16.51
CA LEU A 280 11.50 -48.59 15.31
C LEU A 280 12.71 -49.25 14.61
N PRO A 281 12.71 -50.58 14.40
CA PRO A 281 13.85 -51.28 13.80
C PRO A 281 14.24 -50.69 12.44
N GLY A 282 15.51 -50.31 12.29
CA GLY A 282 16.07 -49.78 11.05
C GLY A 282 15.62 -48.36 10.68
N GLN A 283 14.88 -47.66 11.56
CA GLN A 283 14.47 -46.28 11.34
C GLN A 283 15.23 -45.33 12.28
N PHE A 284 15.76 -44.26 11.71
CA PHE A 284 16.55 -43.27 12.41
C PHE A 284 15.98 -41.88 12.15
N ILE A 285 16.19 -40.98 13.11
CA ILE A 285 15.86 -39.57 12.95
C ILE A 285 16.63 -39.01 11.77
N GLN A 286 15.98 -38.15 10.99
CA GLN A 286 16.55 -37.49 9.83
C GLN A 286 16.76 -35.99 10.07
N VAL A 287 17.59 -35.36 9.25
CA VAL A 287 17.76 -33.90 9.20
C VAL A 287 17.53 -33.47 7.77
N ASP A 288 16.71 -32.44 7.57
CA ASP A 288 16.46 -31.87 6.25
C ASP A 288 16.50 -30.34 6.30
N ASP A 289 15.60 -29.72 7.04
CA ASP A 289 15.53 -28.26 7.19
C ASP A 289 16.73 -27.69 7.93
N TYR A 290 17.32 -26.66 7.34
CA TYR A 290 18.43 -25.93 7.95
C TYR A 290 18.41 -24.43 7.63
N THR A 291 19.12 -23.66 8.46
CA THR A 291 19.63 -22.34 8.11
C THR A 291 21.11 -22.33 8.25
N ILE A 292 21.74 -21.45 7.50
CA ILE A 292 23.15 -21.15 7.63
C ILE A 292 23.31 -19.65 7.80
N GLN A 293 24.07 -19.26 8.81
CA GLN A 293 24.30 -17.89 9.21
C GLN A 293 25.80 -17.63 9.43
N SER A 294 26.22 -16.38 9.32
CA SER A 294 27.58 -15.95 9.64
C SER A 294 27.84 -15.96 11.14
N GLN A 295 29.00 -16.47 11.58
CA GLN A 295 29.47 -16.39 12.97
C GLN A 295 29.81 -14.97 13.40
N VAL A 296 30.13 -14.11 12.43
CA VAL A 296 30.60 -12.74 12.62
C VAL A 296 29.67 -11.74 11.93
N GLY A 297 29.82 -10.46 12.23
CA GLY A 297 29.04 -9.39 11.59
C GLY A 297 28.87 -8.16 12.47
N GLY A 298 29.00 -8.31 13.79
CA GLY A 298 28.98 -7.20 14.75
C GLY A 298 27.76 -6.28 14.63
N LEU A 299 27.97 -5.01 14.95
CA LEU A 299 26.94 -3.97 14.90
C LEU A 299 26.55 -3.51 13.49
N THR A 300 27.28 -3.92 12.45
CA THR A 300 26.97 -3.51 11.08
C THR A 300 26.40 -4.65 10.24
N SER A 301 26.32 -5.86 10.82
CA SER A 301 26.16 -7.13 10.08
C SER A 301 27.26 -7.39 9.04
N CYS A 302 28.31 -6.57 9.05
CA CYS A 302 29.40 -6.53 8.08
C CYS A 302 30.78 -6.35 8.75
N ASP A 303 30.85 -6.48 10.08
CA ASP A 303 32.10 -6.44 10.84
C ASP A 303 32.59 -7.85 11.14
N GLY A 304 33.56 -8.32 10.36
CA GLY A 304 34.13 -9.66 10.50
C GLY A 304 34.98 -9.87 11.74
N SER A 305 35.27 -8.81 12.52
CA SER A 305 36.04 -8.88 13.77
C SER A 305 35.16 -9.11 15.01
N GLN A 306 33.84 -9.02 14.85
CA GLN A 306 32.88 -9.07 15.94
C GLN A 306 31.88 -10.21 15.73
N ILE A 307 31.49 -10.86 16.82
CA ILE A 307 30.46 -11.89 16.81
C ILE A 307 29.14 -11.35 16.24
N MET A 308 28.41 -12.20 15.52
CA MET A 308 27.17 -11.86 14.85
C MET A 308 26.10 -11.24 15.78
N ALA A 309 25.15 -10.57 15.14
CA ALA A 309 23.97 -10.02 15.75
C ALA A 309 22.83 -11.06 15.76
N VAL A 310 21.86 -10.95 16.70
CA VAL A 310 20.80 -11.95 16.85
C VAL A 310 19.71 -11.87 15.79
N GLY A 311 19.57 -10.71 15.13
CA GLY A 311 18.44 -10.41 14.25
C GLY A 311 18.22 -11.42 13.13
N THR A 312 19.26 -11.82 12.39
CA THR A 312 19.10 -12.74 11.26
C THR A 312 18.75 -14.15 11.72
N VAL A 313 19.38 -14.66 12.78
CA VAL A 313 18.98 -15.95 13.38
C VAL A 313 17.52 -15.89 13.86
N ALA A 314 17.10 -14.78 14.46
CA ALA A 314 15.72 -14.59 14.89
C ALA A 314 14.74 -14.58 13.70
N HIS A 315 15.08 -13.91 12.60
CA HIS A 315 14.28 -13.89 11.37
C HIS A 315 14.09 -15.29 10.80
N GLU A 316 15.19 -16.01 10.62
CA GLU A 316 15.15 -17.37 10.09
C GLU A 316 14.38 -18.34 10.98
N THR A 317 14.46 -18.17 12.30
CA THR A 317 13.65 -18.95 13.25
C THR A 317 12.14 -18.72 13.01
N GLY A 318 11.74 -17.55 12.48
CA GLY A 318 10.35 -17.24 12.15
C GLY A 318 9.79 -18.14 11.06
N HIS A 319 10.65 -18.56 10.12
CA HIS A 319 10.30 -19.51 9.08
C HIS A 319 10.04 -20.93 9.60
N ALA A 320 10.67 -21.34 10.72
CA ALA A 320 10.36 -22.60 11.38
C ALA A 320 8.90 -22.60 11.91
N PHE A 321 8.38 -21.43 12.28
CA PHE A 321 6.95 -21.23 12.59
C PHE A 321 6.05 -21.00 11.36
N GLY A 322 6.58 -21.16 10.16
CA GLY A 322 5.80 -21.08 8.92
C GLY A 322 5.35 -19.67 8.54
N LEU A 323 6.05 -18.64 9.05
CA LEU A 323 5.88 -17.26 8.61
C LEU A 323 6.70 -17.01 7.33
N PRO A 324 6.11 -16.44 6.27
CA PRO A 324 6.81 -16.09 5.04
C PRO A 324 7.64 -14.83 5.24
N ASP A 325 8.53 -14.56 4.29
CA ASP A 325 9.05 -13.22 4.07
C ASP A 325 7.92 -12.26 3.71
N LEU A 326 7.91 -11.15 4.41
CA LEU A 326 7.00 -10.04 4.22
C LEU A 326 7.70 -8.81 3.62
N TYR A 327 8.98 -8.92 3.26
CA TYR A 327 9.57 -8.06 2.22
C TYR A 327 9.17 -8.57 0.83
N ASP A 328 9.35 -7.75 -0.20
CA ASP A 328 9.16 -8.20 -1.59
C ASP A 328 10.35 -9.06 -1.99
N THR A 329 10.14 -10.38 -2.07
CA THR A 329 11.20 -11.36 -2.39
C THR A 329 11.72 -11.22 -3.82
N ARG A 330 11.09 -10.40 -4.69
CA ARG A 330 11.65 -10.02 -6.01
C ARG A 330 12.43 -8.70 -5.98
N GLY A 331 12.48 -8.03 -4.84
CA GLY A 331 13.29 -6.83 -4.62
C GLY A 331 12.75 -5.53 -5.23
N ASN A 332 11.50 -5.49 -5.71
CA ASN A 332 10.94 -4.28 -6.32
C ASN A 332 10.52 -3.27 -5.25
N THR A 333 9.78 -3.71 -4.23
CA THR A 333 9.33 -2.88 -3.11
C THR A 333 10.01 -3.28 -1.79
N GLN A 334 9.62 -2.67 -0.66
CA GLN A 334 10.15 -3.03 0.67
C GLN A 334 9.18 -3.92 1.47
N GLY A 335 8.03 -4.29 0.91
CA GLY A 335 6.99 -5.05 1.61
C GLY A 335 6.52 -4.35 2.89
N ILE A 336 6.75 -4.96 4.06
CA ILE A 336 6.47 -4.33 5.36
C ILE A 336 7.65 -3.52 5.94
N GLY A 337 8.80 -3.50 5.27
CA GLY A 337 9.99 -2.78 5.71
C GLY A 337 10.49 -3.23 7.09
N GLY A 338 11.11 -2.30 7.82
CA GLY A 338 11.65 -2.54 9.16
C GLY A 338 10.61 -2.49 10.29
N TRP A 339 9.32 -2.50 9.96
CA TRP A 339 8.22 -2.54 10.92
C TRP A 339 7.93 -3.95 11.42
N GLY A 340 8.40 -5.00 10.75
CA GLY A 340 8.26 -6.38 11.20
C GLY A 340 9.53 -7.19 10.98
N LEU A 341 9.80 -8.16 11.86
CA LEU A 341 10.96 -9.04 11.75
C LEU A 341 10.99 -9.78 10.40
N MET A 342 9.85 -10.27 9.92
CA MET A 342 9.72 -10.96 8.62
C MET A 342 9.86 -10.02 7.41
N GLY A 343 9.95 -8.71 7.63
CA GLY A 343 10.41 -7.75 6.62
C GLY A 343 11.92 -7.57 6.72
N SER A 344 12.37 -6.33 6.88
CA SER A 344 13.78 -5.99 7.15
C SER A 344 14.04 -5.66 8.62
N GLY A 345 13.13 -6.08 9.52
CA GLY A 345 13.17 -5.78 10.94
C GLY A 345 14.35 -6.39 11.70
N ASN A 346 14.93 -7.46 11.16
CA ASN A 346 16.16 -8.09 11.66
C ASN A 346 17.38 -7.15 11.62
N TYR A 347 17.39 -6.22 10.66
CA TYR A 347 18.45 -5.21 10.52
C TYR A 347 18.09 -3.88 11.18
N ALA A 348 16.90 -3.75 11.76
CA ALA A 348 16.45 -2.49 12.34
C ALA A 348 17.41 -2.00 13.43
N ARG A 349 17.89 -2.93 14.27
CA ARG A 349 19.11 -2.79 15.08
C ARG A 349 19.79 -4.15 15.25
N PRO A 350 21.13 -4.20 15.30
CA PRO A 350 21.88 -5.46 15.29
C PRO A 350 21.50 -6.41 16.43
N HIS A 351 21.40 -5.90 17.66
CA HIS A 351 21.15 -6.74 18.83
C HIS A 351 19.71 -6.68 19.36
N SER A 352 18.83 -5.93 18.66
CA SER A 352 17.44 -5.74 19.06
C SER A 352 16.57 -5.65 17.81
N PRO A 353 16.20 -6.80 17.21
CA PRO A 353 15.31 -6.81 16.05
C PRO A 353 13.94 -6.20 16.38
N SER A 354 13.25 -5.70 15.36
CA SER A 354 11.87 -5.22 15.55
C SER A 354 10.96 -6.36 15.99
N SER A 355 9.85 -6.05 16.68
CA SER A 355 8.77 -7.02 16.90
C SER A 355 8.21 -7.53 15.55
N PHE A 356 7.48 -8.65 15.58
CA PHE A 356 6.62 -9.06 14.47
C PHE A 356 5.52 -8.01 14.19
N ASP A 357 5.05 -7.98 12.95
CA ASP A 357 3.87 -7.23 12.55
C ASP A 357 2.57 -7.87 13.10
N ALA A 358 1.46 -7.15 12.98
CA ALA A 358 0.18 -7.59 13.50
C ALA A 358 -0.30 -8.90 12.88
N TRP A 359 -0.06 -9.15 11.59
CA TRP A 359 -0.52 -10.36 10.91
C TRP A 359 0.26 -11.58 11.41
N SER A 360 1.58 -11.49 11.49
CA SER A 360 2.45 -12.59 11.97
C SER A 360 2.07 -13.04 13.39
N LEU A 361 1.87 -12.09 14.32
CA LEU A 361 1.43 -12.41 15.68
C LEU A 361 -0.01 -12.94 15.74
N SER A 362 -0.88 -12.41 14.87
CA SER A 362 -2.26 -12.87 14.76
C SER A 362 -2.34 -14.31 14.27
N VAL A 363 -1.54 -14.75 13.31
CA VAL A 363 -1.60 -16.13 12.78
C VAL A 363 -0.97 -17.15 13.70
N LEU A 364 0.04 -16.77 14.49
CA LEU A 364 0.66 -17.63 15.50
C LEU A 364 -0.15 -17.72 16.81
N GLY A 365 -1.13 -16.82 17.00
CA GLY A 365 -1.87 -16.71 18.25
C GLY A 365 -1.05 -16.15 19.41
N TRP A 366 -0.05 -15.35 19.08
CA TRP A 366 0.81 -14.65 20.04
C TRP A 366 0.31 -13.24 20.35
N ALA A 367 -0.88 -12.90 19.86
CA ALA A 367 -1.65 -11.72 20.24
C ALA A 367 -3.11 -12.10 20.50
N THR A 368 -3.71 -11.44 21.48
CA THR A 368 -5.15 -11.37 21.70
C THR A 368 -5.80 -10.55 20.59
N ILE A 369 -6.91 -11.06 20.04
CA ILE A 369 -7.67 -10.41 18.97
C ILE A 369 -9.00 -9.86 19.49
N ASP A 370 -9.25 -8.58 19.27
CA ASP A 370 -10.59 -7.99 19.39
C ASP A 370 -11.12 -7.59 18.00
N THR A 371 -12.41 -7.32 17.87
CA THR A 371 -13.04 -6.91 16.61
C THR A 371 -13.63 -5.51 16.66
N LEU A 372 -13.61 -4.85 15.51
CA LEU A 372 -14.22 -3.54 15.27
C LEU A 372 -15.50 -3.75 14.45
N GLY A 373 -16.55 -4.18 15.15
CA GLY A 373 -17.86 -4.48 14.56
C GLY A 373 -18.78 -3.26 14.44
N THR A 374 -18.78 -2.37 15.44
CA THR A 374 -19.67 -1.20 15.51
C THR A 374 -18.88 0.06 15.83
N SER A 375 -19.42 1.22 15.43
CA SER A 375 -18.79 2.51 15.69
C SER A 375 -18.61 2.75 17.20
N ARG A 376 -17.40 3.08 17.63
CA ARG A 376 -17.05 3.37 19.04
C ARG A 376 -15.69 4.08 19.12
N THR A 377 -15.42 4.71 20.26
CA THR A 377 -14.07 5.11 20.63
C THR A 377 -13.39 3.96 21.37
N ILE A 378 -12.12 3.72 21.05
CA ILE A 378 -11.28 2.67 21.61
C ILE A 378 -10.08 3.33 22.28
N THR A 379 -9.74 2.86 23.48
CA THR A 379 -8.47 3.17 24.13
C THR A 379 -7.68 1.87 24.28
N THR A 380 -6.43 1.87 23.86
CA THR A 380 -5.57 0.67 23.89
C THR A 380 -4.14 1.03 24.32
N GLY A 381 -3.52 0.15 25.11
CA GLY A 381 -2.09 0.23 25.43
C GLY A 381 -1.20 -0.19 24.25
N ALA A 382 0.12 -0.08 24.42
CA ALA A 382 1.08 -0.67 23.49
C ALA A 382 0.78 -2.16 23.28
N ARG A 383 0.65 -2.64 22.04
CA ARG A 383 0.40 -4.05 21.74
C ARG A 383 1.45 -4.92 22.40
N GLN A 384 2.71 -4.51 22.37
CA GLN A 384 3.82 -5.26 22.97
C GLN A 384 3.68 -5.48 24.48
N LEU A 385 2.80 -4.73 25.18
CA LEU A 385 2.51 -4.88 26.61
C LEU A 385 1.08 -5.33 26.91
N SER A 386 0.12 -4.94 26.06
CA SER A 386 -1.32 -5.17 26.23
C SER A 386 -1.87 -6.33 25.41
N ASP A 387 -1.04 -6.94 24.56
CA ASP A 387 -1.30 -8.13 23.73
C ASP A 387 -2.45 -7.97 22.70
N THR A 388 -3.08 -6.80 22.57
CA THR A 388 -4.32 -6.66 21.78
C THR A 388 -4.07 -6.11 20.37
N ILE A 389 -4.62 -6.82 19.37
CA ILE A 389 -4.75 -6.40 17.97
C ILE A 389 -6.24 -6.34 17.63
N PHE A 390 -6.68 -5.30 16.93
CA PHE A 390 -8.07 -5.16 16.52
C PHE A 390 -8.25 -5.53 15.04
N VAL A 391 -9.26 -6.35 14.74
CA VAL A 391 -9.64 -6.71 13.36
C VAL A 391 -10.88 -5.92 12.94
N ALA A 392 -10.78 -5.16 11.84
CA ALA A 392 -11.91 -4.53 11.18
C ALA A 392 -12.17 -5.22 9.83
N ALA A 393 -13.24 -6.02 9.75
CA ALA A 393 -13.67 -6.63 8.49
C ALA A 393 -14.08 -5.54 7.49
N SER A 394 -13.61 -5.61 6.24
CA SER A 394 -14.09 -4.69 5.20
C SER A 394 -15.40 -5.18 4.58
N ASP A 395 -16.03 -4.34 3.77
CA ASP A 395 -17.19 -4.74 2.95
C ASP A 395 -16.78 -5.75 1.86
N ASN A 396 -15.50 -5.77 1.47
CA ASN A 396 -14.91 -6.82 0.66
C ASN A 396 -14.50 -8.00 1.57
N ALA A 397 -15.17 -9.14 1.44
CA ALA A 397 -14.94 -10.31 2.31
C ALA A 397 -13.51 -10.89 2.22
N ASN A 398 -12.73 -10.51 1.21
CA ASN A 398 -11.34 -10.92 1.01
C ASN A 398 -10.34 -10.03 1.75
N GLU A 399 -10.75 -8.83 2.16
CA GLU A 399 -9.86 -7.84 2.77
C GLU A 399 -10.34 -7.43 4.18
N PHE A 400 -9.39 -7.18 5.07
CA PHE A 400 -9.66 -6.64 6.40
C PHE A 400 -8.47 -5.83 6.90
N LEU A 401 -8.70 -4.97 7.89
CA LEU A 401 -7.66 -4.18 8.53
C LEU A 401 -7.30 -4.78 9.88
N LEU A 402 -6.00 -4.93 10.16
CA LEU A 402 -5.47 -5.14 11.50
C LEU A 402 -4.98 -3.80 12.05
N VAL A 403 -5.37 -3.48 13.28
CA VAL A 403 -5.01 -2.23 13.95
C VAL A 403 -4.24 -2.57 15.23
N GLU A 404 -3.05 -2.01 15.36
CA GLU A 404 -2.21 -2.17 16.55
C GLU A 404 -1.65 -0.82 17.02
N ASN A 405 -1.52 -0.65 18.34
CA ASN A 405 -0.78 0.47 18.91
C ASN A 405 0.67 0.02 19.13
N ARG A 406 1.59 0.56 18.33
CA ARG A 406 3.02 0.21 18.34
C ARG A 406 3.81 1.31 19.06
N GLN A 407 4.49 0.96 20.14
CA GLN A 407 5.21 1.95 20.99
C GLN A 407 6.68 1.62 21.14
N ALA A 408 7.50 2.60 21.55
CA ALA A 408 8.94 2.45 21.79
C ALA A 408 9.19 1.71 23.12
N VAL A 409 8.76 0.46 23.18
CA VAL A 409 8.89 -0.45 24.34
C VAL A 409 9.44 -1.78 23.86
N LEU A 410 10.09 -2.51 24.77
CA LEU A 410 10.68 -3.82 24.48
C LEU A 410 11.58 -3.77 23.22
N SER A 411 11.52 -4.77 22.33
CA SER A 411 12.43 -4.85 21.18
C SER A 411 12.34 -3.64 20.22
N ASP A 412 11.18 -2.99 20.14
CA ASP A 412 10.94 -1.81 19.31
C ASP A 412 11.52 -0.51 19.90
N THR A 413 12.03 -0.50 21.14
CA THR A 413 12.82 0.65 21.67
C THR A 413 13.98 1.01 20.75
N ALA A 414 14.54 0.01 20.08
CA ALA A 414 15.79 0.12 19.35
C ALA A 414 15.61 0.84 18.00
N HIS A 415 14.52 0.56 17.26
CA HIS A 415 14.23 1.16 15.95
C HIS A 415 13.38 2.45 16.04
N MET A 416 12.78 2.73 17.21
CA MET A 416 12.11 3.99 17.53
C MET A 416 13.01 4.93 18.35
N ASN A 417 14.30 4.60 18.45
CA ASN A 417 15.26 5.38 19.20
C ASN A 417 15.45 6.76 18.54
N PRO A 418 15.21 7.88 19.26
CA PRO A 418 15.34 9.22 18.71
C PRO A 418 16.74 9.60 18.22
N SER A 419 17.78 8.86 18.60
CA SER A 419 19.15 9.05 18.11
C SER A 419 19.36 8.60 16.66
N LEU A 420 18.42 7.83 16.09
CA LEU A 420 18.44 7.48 14.68
C LEU A 420 18.19 8.72 13.79
N PRO A 421 18.72 8.75 12.56
CA PRO A 421 18.46 9.82 11.61
C PRO A 421 16.96 10.05 11.41
N ASN A 422 16.56 11.32 11.33
CA ASN A 422 15.17 11.70 11.07
C ASN A 422 14.75 11.42 9.63
N THR A 423 15.70 11.39 8.70
CA THR A 423 15.48 11.07 7.29
C THR A 423 16.17 9.76 6.97
N CYS A 424 15.50 8.89 6.24
CA CYS A 424 16.02 7.57 5.90
C CYS A 424 17.16 7.71 4.90
N PRO A 425 18.35 7.16 5.20
CA PRO A 425 19.40 7.08 4.22
C PRO A 425 18.95 6.16 3.08
N LEU A 426 19.45 6.40 1.86
CA LEU A 426 19.15 5.59 0.68
C LEU A 426 19.30 4.08 0.95
N LEU A 427 20.32 3.73 1.74
CA LEU A 427 20.57 2.39 2.26
C LEU A 427 20.69 2.48 3.78
N GLY A 428 19.65 2.09 4.50
CA GLY A 428 19.69 1.95 5.96
C GLY A 428 18.38 2.28 6.65
N PHE A 429 18.48 2.58 7.94
CA PHE A 429 17.35 2.81 8.83
C PHE A 429 17.36 4.22 9.39
N CYS A 430 16.16 4.78 9.49
CA CYS A 430 15.81 6.01 10.19
C CYS A 430 15.00 5.67 11.43
N ALA A 431 14.81 6.65 12.29
CA ALA A 431 13.94 6.47 13.45
C ALA A 431 12.50 6.25 12.97
N LYS A 432 11.78 5.38 13.67
CA LYS A 432 10.32 5.24 13.56
C LYS A 432 9.63 6.00 14.69
N SER A 433 8.39 6.38 14.48
CA SER A 433 7.57 7.00 15.53
C SER A 433 6.67 5.97 16.20
N PRO A 434 6.45 6.07 17.52
CA PRO A 434 5.32 5.42 18.17
C PRO A 434 4.00 5.86 17.55
N GLY A 435 3.02 4.96 17.48
CA GLY A 435 1.69 5.29 16.96
C GLY A 435 0.85 4.07 16.63
N LEU A 436 -0.32 4.34 16.09
CA LEU A 436 -1.23 3.34 15.55
C LEU A 436 -0.74 2.89 14.17
N LEU A 437 -0.57 1.59 13.97
CA LEU A 437 -0.30 1.01 12.66
C LEU A 437 -1.56 0.34 12.14
N LEU A 438 -1.84 0.58 10.86
CA LEU A 438 -3.01 0.09 10.14
C LEU A 438 -2.52 -0.85 9.03
N TRP A 439 -2.78 -2.15 9.15
CA TRP A 439 -2.33 -3.17 8.21
C TRP A 439 -3.51 -3.67 7.37
N LEU A 440 -3.54 -3.35 6.09
CA LEU A 440 -4.50 -3.91 5.14
C LEU A 440 -4.04 -5.31 4.75
N ILE A 441 -4.91 -6.29 4.97
CA ILE A 441 -4.65 -7.70 4.69
C ILE A 441 -5.50 -8.14 3.51
N ASP A 442 -4.85 -8.64 2.45
CA ASP A 442 -5.51 -9.33 1.34
C ASP A 442 -5.39 -10.85 1.55
N GLN A 443 -6.48 -11.48 1.97
CA GLN A 443 -6.48 -12.89 2.35
C GLN A 443 -6.22 -13.83 1.17
N PRO A 444 -6.75 -13.62 -0.05
CA PRO A 444 -6.41 -14.42 -1.23
C PRO A 444 -4.92 -14.38 -1.57
N GLN A 445 -4.30 -13.20 -1.60
CA GLN A 445 -2.88 -13.03 -1.88
C GLN A 445 -2.01 -13.74 -0.84
N VAL A 446 -2.33 -13.57 0.46
CA VAL A 446 -1.67 -14.31 1.54
C VAL A 446 -1.79 -15.82 1.30
N THR A 447 -3.00 -16.32 1.03
CA THR A 447 -3.25 -17.77 0.93
C THR A 447 -2.55 -18.40 -0.29
N ASN A 448 -2.62 -17.73 -1.44
CA ASN A 448 -2.10 -18.25 -2.70
C ASN A 448 -0.57 -18.13 -2.82
N SER A 449 0.05 -17.22 -2.05
CA SER A 449 1.49 -16.92 -2.16
C SER A 449 2.30 -17.32 -0.94
N LEU A 450 1.66 -17.92 0.08
CA LEU A 450 2.36 -18.39 1.29
C LEU A 450 3.39 -19.47 0.97
N SER A 451 3.01 -20.48 0.18
CA SER A 451 3.90 -21.61 -0.16
C SER A 451 5.04 -21.20 -1.09
N THR A 452 4.89 -20.13 -1.85
CA THR A 452 5.90 -19.63 -2.78
C THR A 452 6.73 -18.49 -2.21
N ASN A 453 6.49 -18.10 -0.96
CA ASN A 453 7.16 -16.99 -0.28
C ASN A 453 7.03 -15.66 -1.04
N GLN A 454 5.84 -15.38 -1.58
CA GLN A 454 5.57 -14.23 -2.45
C GLN A 454 4.40 -13.37 -1.95
N VAL A 455 4.13 -13.39 -0.64
CA VAL A 455 2.97 -12.71 -0.02
C VAL A 455 2.93 -11.22 -0.37
N ASN A 456 4.08 -10.54 -0.40
CA ASN A 456 4.18 -9.11 -0.70
C ASN A 456 4.85 -8.82 -2.05
N VAL A 457 4.65 -9.70 -3.03
CA VAL A 457 5.17 -9.53 -4.40
C VAL A 457 4.07 -9.06 -5.34
N GLY A 458 4.37 -8.04 -6.15
CA GLY A 458 3.47 -7.52 -7.18
C GLY A 458 2.76 -6.23 -6.76
N SER A 459 1.74 -5.83 -7.52
CA SER A 459 0.98 -4.59 -7.25
C SER A 459 0.11 -4.68 -5.99
N MET A 460 -0.32 -5.89 -5.63
CA MET A 460 -1.13 -6.18 -4.47
C MET A 460 -0.31 -6.97 -3.46
N HIS A 461 -0.17 -6.41 -2.26
CA HIS A 461 0.54 -7.05 -1.17
C HIS A 461 -0.47 -7.73 -0.24
N GLY A 462 -0.17 -8.95 0.20
CA GLY A 462 -1.00 -9.69 1.14
C GLY A 462 -1.01 -9.07 2.55
N VAL A 463 0.09 -8.45 2.96
CA VAL A 463 0.23 -7.72 4.23
C VAL A 463 0.81 -6.35 3.94
N ALA A 464 0.00 -5.30 4.04
CA ALA A 464 0.37 -3.95 3.63
C ALA A 464 0.17 -2.93 4.75
N LEU A 465 1.20 -2.15 5.08
CA LEU A 465 1.06 -0.99 5.96
C LEU A 465 0.40 0.18 5.21
N VAL A 466 -0.69 0.69 5.76
CA VAL A 466 -1.34 1.93 5.30
C VAL A 466 -0.59 3.11 5.93
N GLN A 467 0.41 3.65 5.22
CA GLN A 467 1.35 4.67 5.73
C GLN A 467 0.65 6.01 5.94
N ALA A 468 0.70 6.53 7.17
CA ALA A 468 -0.09 7.70 7.61
C ALA A 468 0.24 9.00 6.87
N ASP A 469 1.47 9.16 6.39
CA ASP A 469 1.89 10.34 5.62
C ASP A 469 1.44 10.32 4.15
N GLY A 470 0.84 9.22 3.68
CA GLY A 470 0.38 9.07 2.31
C GLY A 470 1.49 8.88 1.26
N LEU A 471 2.77 8.76 1.67
CA LEU A 471 3.90 8.66 0.73
C LEU A 471 4.02 7.28 0.07
N ASN A 472 3.40 6.27 0.68
CA ASN A 472 3.34 4.90 0.17
C ASN A 472 4.72 4.28 -0.21
N GLN A 473 5.78 4.64 0.50
CA GLN A 473 7.16 4.34 0.09
C GLN A 473 7.50 2.85 0.21
N LEU A 474 6.97 2.16 1.21
CA LEU A 474 7.16 0.71 1.39
C LEU A 474 6.68 -0.13 0.19
N ARG A 475 5.68 0.37 -0.55
CA ARG A 475 5.03 -0.32 -1.68
C ARG A 475 5.38 0.28 -3.04
N THR A 476 6.18 1.33 -3.05
CA THR A 476 6.57 1.99 -4.30
C THR A 476 7.90 1.42 -4.78
N ASN A 477 7.94 0.98 -6.03
CA ASN A 477 9.12 0.35 -6.61
C ASN A 477 10.34 1.28 -6.55
N GLY A 478 11.47 0.78 -6.04
CA GLY A 478 12.76 1.46 -6.08
C GLY A 478 13.00 2.53 -5.01
N LEU A 479 12.05 2.83 -4.11
CA LEU A 479 12.22 3.91 -3.13
C LEU A 479 13.10 3.56 -1.92
N LEU A 480 13.53 2.30 -1.76
CA LEU A 480 14.48 1.79 -0.74
C LEU A 480 14.22 2.18 0.74
N ASN A 481 13.14 2.92 1.05
CA ASN A 481 12.76 3.31 2.41
C ASN A 481 12.11 2.12 3.13
N ARG A 482 12.76 1.66 4.21
CA ARG A 482 12.30 0.54 5.06
C ARG A 482 11.37 1.01 6.20
N GLY A 483 10.62 2.08 5.95
CA GLY A 483 9.65 2.70 6.84
C GLY A 483 10.27 3.72 7.81
N ASP A 484 9.48 4.69 8.23
CA ASP A 484 9.96 5.90 8.91
C ASP A 484 8.98 6.51 9.92
N ARG A 485 9.26 7.74 10.37
CA ARG A 485 8.47 8.45 11.39
C ARG A 485 7.06 8.85 10.92
N GLY A 486 6.85 8.96 9.61
CA GLY A 486 5.60 9.37 8.97
C GLY A 486 4.60 8.23 8.77
N ASP A 487 5.04 6.97 8.85
CA ASP A 487 4.20 5.81 8.57
C ASP A 487 3.11 5.54 9.62
N SER A 488 3.39 5.82 10.89
CA SER A 488 2.47 5.58 12.01
C SER A 488 1.49 6.73 12.21
N TYR A 489 0.26 6.47 12.68
CA TYR A 489 -0.70 7.52 13.05
C TYR A 489 -0.57 7.91 14.53
N PRO A 490 -0.55 9.20 14.92
CA PRO A 490 -0.40 10.34 14.02
C PRO A 490 1.04 10.56 13.54
N GLY A 491 2.03 9.92 14.18
CA GLY A 491 3.44 9.97 13.79
C GLY A 491 3.95 11.41 13.64
N THR A 492 4.91 11.63 12.76
CA THR A 492 5.39 12.99 12.44
C THR A 492 4.57 13.70 11.37
N SER A 493 3.71 12.98 10.64
CA SER A 493 2.79 13.59 9.68
C SER A 493 1.61 14.29 10.37
N ASN A 494 1.42 14.06 11.67
CA ASN A 494 0.27 14.49 12.45
C ASN A 494 -1.07 14.03 11.85
N ASN A 495 -1.06 12.97 11.03
CA ASN A 495 -2.29 12.48 10.42
C ASN A 495 -3.12 11.71 11.46
N THR A 496 -4.25 12.27 11.86
CA THR A 496 -5.10 11.69 12.90
C THR A 496 -6.26 10.86 12.33
N ALA A 497 -6.28 10.59 11.02
CA ALA A 497 -7.42 9.94 10.38
C ALA A 497 -7.11 9.17 9.08
N MET A 498 -7.84 8.07 8.89
CA MET A 498 -8.03 7.35 7.64
C MET A 498 -9.54 7.34 7.32
N THR A 499 -9.95 8.30 6.50
CA THR A 499 -11.31 8.63 6.04
C THR A 499 -11.41 8.55 4.52
N LEU A 500 -12.56 8.83 3.89
CA LEU A 500 -12.63 8.79 2.43
C LEU A 500 -11.87 9.94 1.76
N LEU A 501 -11.83 11.11 2.40
CA LEU A 501 -11.19 12.31 1.87
C LEU A 501 -9.77 12.54 2.39
N SER A 502 -9.29 11.73 3.34
CA SER A 502 -7.89 11.79 3.80
C SER A 502 -6.93 11.13 2.82
N VAL A 503 -5.64 11.42 2.98
CA VAL A 503 -4.55 10.69 2.34
C VAL A 503 -3.71 10.04 3.45
N PRO A 504 -3.62 8.69 3.51
CA PRO A 504 -4.30 7.73 2.64
C PRO A 504 -5.80 7.66 2.93
N SER A 505 -6.56 7.24 1.92
CA SER A 505 -8.01 7.10 1.98
C SER A 505 -8.43 5.71 2.48
N ALA A 506 -9.61 5.61 3.08
CA ALA A 506 -10.21 4.37 3.59
C ALA A 506 -10.74 3.45 2.47
N LEU A 507 -9.87 3.06 1.54
CA LEU A 507 -10.18 2.24 0.37
C LEU A 507 -9.50 0.87 0.46
N ASP A 508 -10.13 -0.13 -0.15
CA ASP A 508 -9.57 -1.46 -0.40
C ASP A 508 -8.56 -1.43 -1.56
N ASN A 509 -7.93 -2.57 -1.88
CA ASN A 509 -6.95 -2.62 -2.98
C ASN A 509 -7.57 -2.35 -4.38
N PHE A 510 -8.89 -2.29 -4.50
CA PHE A 510 -9.62 -2.03 -5.74
C PHE A 510 -10.18 -0.60 -5.80
N GLY A 511 -9.83 0.27 -4.84
CA GLY A 511 -10.29 1.65 -4.79
C GLY A 511 -11.74 1.80 -4.34
N THR A 512 -12.32 0.77 -3.71
CA THR A 512 -13.67 0.80 -3.16
C THR A 512 -13.62 1.09 -1.66
N TYR A 513 -14.60 1.82 -1.14
CA TYR A 513 -14.71 2.12 0.28
C TYR A 513 -14.70 0.85 1.14
N LEU A 514 -13.83 0.80 2.16
CA LEU A 514 -13.68 -0.34 3.08
C LEU A 514 -14.95 -0.66 3.89
N GLY A 515 -15.91 0.25 3.96
CA GLY A 515 -17.10 0.13 4.81
C GLY A 515 -16.94 0.74 6.21
N PHE A 516 -15.75 1.24 6.54
CA PHE A 516 -15.47 1.96 7.79
C PHE A 516 -14.36 3.02 7.63
N THR A 517 -14.26 3.93 8.59
CA THR A 517 -13.16 4.90 8.76
C THR A 517 -12.60 4.83 10.18
N ILE A 518 -11.38 5.33 10.36
CA ILE A 518 -10.74 5.52 11.67
C ILE A 518 -10.32 6.97 11.77
N ASP A 519 -10.73 7.68 12.82
CA ASP A 519 -10.40 9.08 13.04
C ASP A 519 -10.16 9.40 14.52
N ARG A 520 -9.83 10.66 14.81
CA ARG A 520 -9.47 11.12 16.17
C ARG A 520 -8.40 10.22 16.81
N ILE A 521 -7.39 9.86 16.02
CA ILE A 521 -6.26 9.05 16.48
C ILE A 521 -5.36 9.96 17.33
N GLU A 522 -5.21 9.62 18.61
CA GLU A 522 -4.54 10.47 19.59
C GLU A 522 -3.60 9.63 20.46
N GLN A 523 -2.36 10.12 20.63
CA GLN A 523 -1.45 9.63 21.65
C GLN A 523 -1.92 10.13 23.02
N LEU A 524 -2.14 9.22 23.96
CA LEU A 524 -2.47 9.55 25.35
C LEU A 524 -1.21 9.51 26.22
N ALA A 525 -1.37 9.79 27.52
CA ALA A 525 -0.30 9.67 28.49
C ALA A 525 0.28 8.24 28.53
N GLY A 526 1.61 8.14 28.68
CA GLY A 526 2.32 6.87 28.66
C GLY A 526 2.32 6.24 27.27
N THR A 527 1.98 4.96 27.18
CA THR A 527 1.99 4.18 25.93
C THR A 527 0.60 3.98 25.34
N ALA A 528 -0.44 4.55 25.96
CA ALA A 528 -1.81 4.38 25.52
C ALA A 528 -2.16 5.29 24.34
N MET A 529 -3.05 4.82 23.47
CA MET A 529 -3.62 5.58 22.37
C MET A 529 -5.14 5.49 22.39
N SER A 530 -5.79 6.52 21.85
CA SER A 530 -7.22 6.57 21.57
C SER A 530 -7.44 6.66 20.06
N PHE A 531 -8.49 6.02 19.56
CA PHE A 531 -9.00 6.25 18.21
C PHE A 531 -10.50 6.01 18.16
N ARG A 532 -11.19 6.66 17.23
CA ARG A 532 -12.61 6.42 16.95
C ARG A 532 -12.74 5.59 15.67
N PHE A 533 -13.40 4.45 15.80
CA PHE A 533 -13.77 3.60 14.68
C PHE A 533 -15.20 3.93 14.25
N ASN A 534 -15.44 4.11 12.95
CA ASN A 534 -16.75 4.45 12.41
C ASN A 534 -17.12 3.48 11.29
N ARG A 535 -18.10 2.59 11.52
CA ARG A 535 -18.65 1.72 10.47
C ARG A 535 -19.99 2.27 10.02
N ARG A 536 -20.03 2.88 8.84
CA ARG A 536 -21.22 3.48 8.25
C ARG A 536 -20.97 3.74 6.76
N LYS A 537 -22.02 3.70 5.94
CA LYS A 537 -21.93 4.21 4.57
C LYS A 537 -21.71 5.72 4.54
N PRO A 538 -21.14 6.28 3.47
CA PRO A 538 -20.86 7.71 3.37
C PRO A 538 -22.13 8.56 3.34
N THR A 539 -22.07 9.74 3.95
CA THR A 539 -23.01 10.84 3.75
C THR A 539 -22.68 11.55 2.44
N LEU A 540 -23.70 11.83 1.66
CA LEU A 540 -23.61 12.49 0.35
C LEU A 540 -24.21 13.90 0.45
N VAL A 541 -23.42 14.93 0.13
CA VAL A 541 -23.90 16.30 -0.04
C VAL A 541 -23.65 16.74 -1.47
N ARG A 542 -24.70 17.14 -2.18
CA ARG A 542 -24.63 17.50 -3.61
C ARG A 542 -25.66 18.55 -3.99
N THR A 543 -25.64 18.97 -5.24
CA THR A 543 -26.71 19.75 -5.87
C THR A 543 -27.47 18.89 -6.88
N ASN A 544 -28.60 19.41 -7.39
CA ASN A 544 -29.34 18.84 -8.52
C ASN A 544 -28.86 19.38 -9.89
N SER A 545 -27.71 20.05 -9.93
CA SER A 545 -27.18 20.73 -11.11
C SER A 545 -25.64 20.75 -11.08
N ASP A 546 -24.99 21.54 -11.92
CA ASP A 546 -23.53 21.76 -11.87
C ASP A 546 -23.12 22.81 -10.80
N ALA A 547 -24.07 23.29 -10.00
CA ALA A 547 -23.79 24.19 -8.88
C ALA A 547 -23.00 23.48 -7.78
N GLN A 548 -22.31 24.27 -6.95
CA GLN A 548 -21.49 23.79 -5.84
C GLN A 548 -22.17 23.98 -4.48
N VAL A 549 -21.87 23.07 -3.55
CA VAL A 549 -22.14 23.22 -2.12
C VAL A 549 -20.85 23.57 -1.40
N ARG A 550 -20.96 24.22 -0.24
CA ARG A 550 -19.88 24.34 0.74
C ARG A 550 -20.09 23.36 1.88
N VAL A 551 -19.06 22.61 2.23
CA VAL A 551 -19.04 21.74 3.41
C VAL A 551 -17.78 22.04 4.20
N ASN A 552 -17.95 22.44 5.46
CA ASN A 552 -16.87 22.89 6.36
C ASN A 552 -15.98 23.97 5.72
N GLY A 553 -16.61 24.90 4.99
CA GLY A 553 -15.95 26.02 4.32
C GLY A 553 -15.35 25.72 2.93
N ALA A 554 -15.21 24.44 2.54
CA ALA A 554 -14.69 24.06 1.22
C ALA A 554 -15.81 23.85 0.20
N SER A 555 -15.60 24.23 -1.07
CA SER A 555 -16.56 24.05 -2.15
C SER A 555 -16.46 22.68 -2.83
N TRP A 556 -17.60 22.08 -3.13
CA TRP A 556 -17.73 20.74 -3.71
C TRP A 556 -18.84 20.69 -4.76
N ASN A 557 -18.57 20.05 -5.90
CA ASN A 557 -19.64 19.61 -6.81
C ASN A 557 -20.44 18.44 -6.18
N ARG A 558 -19.71 17.58 -5.48
CA ARG A 558 -20.21 16.43 -4.72
C ARG A 558 -19.25 16.19 -3.57
N PHE A 559 -19.77 16.23 -2.36
CA PHE A 559 -19.06 15.85 -1.15
C PHE A 559 -19.55 14.46 -0.72
N GLU A 560 -18.62 13.54 -0.48
CA GLU A 560 -18.93 12.17 -0.07
C GLU A 560 -17.93 11.73 0.99
N GLU A 561 -18.39 11.60 2.24
CA GLU A 561 -17.56 11.25 3.38
C GLU A 561 -18.39 10.54 4.46
N VAL A 562 -17.74 9.73 5.26
CA VAL A 562 -18.34 9.07 6.42
C VAL A 562 -18.39 10.05 7.56
N VAL A 563 -19.58 10.58 7.81
CA VAL A 563 -19.85 11.50 8.91
C VAL A 563 -20.44 10.70 10.07
N PRO A 564 -19.76 10.61 11.23
CA PRO A 564 -20.28 9.88 12.37
C PRO A 564 -21.59 10.48 12.90
N GLY A 565 -22.45 9.64 13.47
CA GLY A 565 -23.70 10.10 14.07
C GLY A 565 -23.44 11.07 15.21
N GLY A 566 -24.14 12.21 15.20
CA GLY A 566 -23.95 13.28 16.18
C GLY A 566 -22.84 14.28 15.82
N ASP A 567 -21.98 13.98 14.84
CA ASP A 567 -21.02 14.97 14.34
C ASP A 567 -21.75 16.01 13.46
N ALA A 568 -21.23 17.24 13.48
CA ALA A 568 -21.81 18.35 12.74
C ALA A 568 -21.03 18.67 11.46
N LEU A 569 -21.76 19.05 10.42
CA LEU A 569 -21.25 19.61 9.18
C LEU A 569 -21.70 21.06 9.09
N GLN A 570 -20.79 21.97 8.77
CA GLN A 570 -21.15 23.31 8.34
C GLN A 570 -21.49 23.27 6.85
N LEU A 571 -22.78 23.36 6.52
CA LEU A 571 -23.27 23.35 5.16
C LEU A 571 -23.55 24.77 4.69
N GLY A 572 -23.19 25.06 3.44
CA GLY A 572 -23.41 26.35 2.82
C GLY A 572 -23.70 26.22 1.33
N VAL A 573 -24.39 27.22 0.78
CA VAL A 573 -24.58 27.41 -0.66
C VAL A 573 -24.73 28.90 -0.93
N ASP A 574 -24.18 29.33 -2.07
CA ASP A 574 -24.49 30.67 -2.57
C ASP A 574 -25.94 30.73 -3.05
N ALA A 575 -26.60 31.84 -2.74
CA ALA A 575 -27.99 32.07 -3.15
C ALA A 575 -28.14 32.07 -4.67
N GLU A 576 -27.07 32.47 -5.37
CA GLU A 576 -26.97 32.50 -6.82
C GLU A 576 -25.57 32.09 -7.24
N GLN A 577 -25.47 31.24 -8.26
CA GLN A 577 -24.21 30.82 -8.87
C GLN A 577 -24.28 30.99 -10.38
N ILE A 578 -23.24 31.57 -10.96
CA ILE A 578 -23.11 31.73 -12.40
C ILE A 578 -22.24 30.60 -12.94
N LEU A 579 -22.81 29.81 -13.84
CA LEU A 579 -22.26 28.58 -14.39
C LEU A 579 -22.07 28.70 -15.91
N ALA A 580 -21.44 27.68 -16.51
CA ALA A 580 -21.26 27.56 -17.96
C ALA A 580 -20.66 28.83 -18.61
N GLY A 581 -19.65 29.43 -17.96
CA GLY A 581 -18.97 30.63 -18.47
C GLY A 581 -19.84 31.89 -18.52
N GLY A 582 -20.87 32.00 -17.68
CA GLY A 582 -21.77 33.17 -17.66
C GLY A 582 -23.13 32.94 -18.31
N LYS A 583 -23.37 31.75 -18.85
CA LYS A 583 -24.57 31.43 -19.64
C LYS A 583 -25.71 30.83 -18.82
N THR A 584 -25.44 30.34 -17.63
CA THR A 584 -26.47 29.75 -16.75
C THR A 584 -26.37 30.39 -15.37
N ARG A 585 -27.51 30.69 -14.78
CA ARG A 585 -27.66 31.20 -13.43
C ARG A 585 -28.46 30.18 -12.62
N ALA A 586 -27.83 29.59 -11.62
CA ALA A 586 -28.47 28.69 -10.69
C ALA A 586 -28.87 29.47 -9.44
N ARG A 587 -30.15 29.44 -9.06
CA ARG A 587 -30.65 30.09 -7.84
C ARG A 587 -31.10 29.06 -6.83
N PHE A 588 -30.55 29.15 -5.62
CA PHE A 588 -30.87 28.23 -4.54
C PHE A 588 -32.33 28.35 -4.11
N VAL A 589 -32.98 27.21 -3.90
CA VAL A 589 -34.37 27.11 -3.44
C VAL A 589 -34.42 26.60 -2.01
N ALA A 590 -33.95 25.38 -1.78
CA ALA A 590 -34.03 24.72 -0.49
C ALA A 590 -33.06 23.53 -0.41
N TRP A 591 -32.79 23.10 0.81
CA TRP A 591 -32.17 21.81 1.09
C TRP A 591 -33.24 20.72 1.24
N THR A 592 -32.93 19.47 0.88
CA THR A 592 -33.86 18.33 1.03
C THR A 592 -34.34 18.09 2.46
N HIS A 593 -33.55 18.44 3.47
CA HIS A 593 -33.91 18.33 4.89
C HIS A 593 -34.43 19.65 5.48
N GLY A 594 -34.58 20.70 4.67
CA GLY A 594 -34.91 22.04 5.12
C GLY A 594 -33.72 22.81 5.72
N GLY A 595 -34.02 23.90 6.42
CA GLY A 595 -33.01 24.80 6.99
C GLY A 595 -32.58 25.94 6.06
N ALA A 596 -31.74 26.82 6.59
CA ALA A 596 -31.21 27.98 5.87
C ALA A 596 -30.11 27.60 4.87
N LYS A 597 -29.79 28.51 3.95
CA LYS A 597 -28.71 28.33 2.96
C LYS A 597 -27.35 28.02 3.61
N GLU A 598 -27.06 28.67 4.73
CA GLU A 598 -25.93 28.40 5.62
C GLU A 598 -26.50 27.80 6.89
N GLN A 599 -26.03 26.63 7.29
CA GLN A 599 -26.54 25.92 8.45
C GLN A 599 -25.51 24.97 9.05
N LEU A 600 -25.64 24.74 10.35
CA LEU A 600 -24.97 23.64 11.01
C LEU A 600 -25.91 22.43 10.98
N PHE A 601 -25.50 21.37 10.32
CA PHE A 601 -26.26 20.12 10.21
C PHE A 601 -25.62 19.04 11.08
N THR A 602 -26.38 18.42 11.98
CA THR A 602 -25.91 17.29 12.78
C THR A 602 -26.31 15.99 12.11
N SER A 603 -25.34 15.13 11.80
CA SER A 603 -25.61 13.85 11.15
C SER A 603 -26.42 12.92 12.05
N SER A 604 -27.39 12.23 11.47
CA SER A 604 -28.20 11.25 12.21
C SER A 604 -27.36 10.07 12.69
N ALA A 605 -27.68 9.50 13.84
CA ALA A 605 -27.06 8.27 14.32
C ALA A 605 -27.54 7.01 13.58
N ALA A 606 -28.70 7.07 12.91
CA ALA A 606 -29.38 5.87 12.40
C ALA A 606 -29.00 5.47 10.97
N LYS A 607 -28.77 6.42 10.05
CA LYS A 607 -28.52 6.14 8.63
C LYS A 607 -27.70 7.24 7.97
N PRO A 608 -26.82 6.94 6.98
CA PRO A 608 -26.13 7.96 6.18
C PRO A 608 -27.11 9.00 5.62
N ASP A 609 -26.66 10.25 5.55
CA ASP A 609 -27.49 11.35 5.10
C ASP A 609 -27.27 11.61 3.60
N THR A 610 -28.35 11.86 2.85
CA THR A 610 -28.28 12.34 1.46
C THR A 610 -28.89 13.74 1.42
N LEU A 611 -28.03 14.74 1.40
CA LEU A 611 -28.38 16.15 1.46
C LEU A 611 -28.24 16.75 0.07
N THR A 612 -29.33 17.20 -0.52
CA THR A 612 -29.31 17.86 -1.84
C THR A 612 -29.73 19.31 -1.70
N ALA A 613 -28.88 20.23 -2.14
CA ALA A 613 -29.27 21.62 -2.38
C ALA A 613 -29.97 21.71 -3.74
N THR A 614 -31.23 22.10 -3.72
CA THR A 614 -32.03 22.26 -4.94
C THR A 614 -31.85 23.68 -5.48
N PHE A 615 -31.47 23.76 -6.74
CA PHE A 615 -31.41 24.98 -7.53
C PHE A 615 -32.45 24.94 -8.63
N VAL A 616 -33.02 26.12 -8.93
CA VAL A 616 -33.67 26.39 -10.21
C VAL A 616 -32.67 26.99 -11.16
N LEU A 617 -32.71 26.57 -12.42
CA LEU A 617 -31.82 27.05 -13.45
C LEU A 617 -32.51 28.10 -14.31
N GLU A 618 -31.77 29.16 -14.62
CA GLU A 618 -32.13 30.16 -15.61
C GLU A 618 -30.98 30.24 -16.63
N HIS A 619 -31.31 30.36 -17.90
CA HIS A 619 -30.34 30.45 -18.96
C HIS A 619 -30.35 31.83 -19.58
N ARG A 620 -29.16 32.33 -19.88
CA ARG A 620 -28.98 33.65 -20.49
C ARG A 620 -29.34 33.60 -21.96
N LEU A 621 -30.16 34.53 -22.40
CA LEU A 621 -30.38 34.87 -23.80
C LEU A 621 -29.79 36.26 -24.03
N ILE A 622 -28.72 36.36 -24.81
CA ILE A 622 -28.18 37.62 -25.29
C ILE A 622 -28.31 37.66 -26.81
N VAL A 623 -28.83 38.77 -27.31
CA VAL A 623 -29.01 38.97 -28.74
C VAL A 623 -28.45 40.33 -29.12
N THR A 624 -27.46 40.31 -30.00
CA THR A 624 -26.95 41.51 -30.67
C THR A 624 -27.50 41.58 -32.08
N ASN A 625 -27.40 42.74 -32.71
CA ASN A 625 -27.75 42.89 -34.11
C ASN A 625 -26.77 43.80 -34.84
N SER A 626 -26.53 43.51 -36.12
CA SER A 626 -25.84 44.47 -36.99
C SER A 626 -26.73 45.68 -37.26
N ALA A 627 -26.12 46.77 -37.75
CA ALA A 627 -26.87 47.96 -38.17
C ALA A 627 -27.92 47.61 -39.24
N GLY A 628 -29.06 48.31 -39.23
CA GLY A 628 -30.11 48.15 -40.26
C GLY A 628 -31.34 47.35 -39.85
N GLY A 629 -31.52 47.03 -38.57
CA GLY A 629 -32.72 46.35 -38.09
C GLY A 629 -32.86 46.37 -36.57
N THR A 630 -33.95 45.77 -36.09
CA THR A 630 -34.23 45.57 -34.66
C THR A 630 -34.64 44.13 -34.41
N VAL A 631 -34.45 43.68 -33.16
CA VAL A 631 -34.93 42.37 -32.70
C VAL A 631 -35.88 42.58 -31.54
N THR A 632 -36.99 41.84 -31.55
CA THR A 632 -37.90 41.72 -30.41
C THR A 632 -37.97 40.26 -29.96
N ALA A 633 -38.26 40.05 -28.68
CA ALA A 633 -38.50 38.73 -28.09
C ALA A 633 -39.90 38.66 -27.50
N SER A 634 -40.49 37.46 -27.50
CA SER A 634 -41.71 37.18 -26.74
C SER A 634 -41.52 37.24 -25.22
N ALA A 635 -40.27 37.31 -24.75
CA ALA A 635 -39.91 37.46 -23.35
C ALA A 635 -39.49 38.91 -23.04
N PRO A 636 -39.86 39.47 -21.88
CA PRO A 636 -39.52 40.85 -21.51
C PRO A 636 -38.04 41.01 -21.15
N GLY A 637 -37.49 42.20 -21.43
CA GLY A 637 -36.16 42.62 -20.98
C GLY A 637 -35.25 43.10 -22.12
N ASN A 638 -34.02 43.49 -21.77
CA ASN A 638 -33.04 44.02 -22.72
C ASN A 638 -32.11 42.91 -23.22
N LEU A 639 -32.39 42.41 -24.42
CA LEU A 639 -31.63 41.32 -25.04
C LEU A 639 -30.16 41.65 -25.28
N GLY A 640 -29.81 42.92 -25.55
CA GLY A 640 -28.43 43.33 -25.83
C GLY A 640 -27.53 43.31 -24.59
N LEU A 641 -28.11 43.45 -23.40
CA LEU A 641 -27.40 43.27 -22.12
C LEU A 641 -27.45 41.83 -21.60
N GLY A 642 -28.28 40.99 -22.21
CA GLY A 642 -28.57 39.63 -21.78
C GLY A 642 -29.68 39.56 -20.74
N ILE A 643 -30.63 38.64 -20.95
CA ILE A 643 -31.70 38.34 -20.00
C ILE A 643 -31.59 36.89 -19.54
N PHE A 644 -31.88 36.61 -18.27
CA PHE A 644 -31.95 35.25 -17.76
C PHE A 644 -33.41 34.79 -17.73
N LEU A 645 -33.66 33.64 -18.33
CA LEU A 645 -35.00 33.05 -18.45
C LEU A 645 -35.01 31.66 -17.82
N ALA A 646 -36.08 31.30 -17.14
CA ALA A 646 -36.21 30.00 -16.49
C ALA A 646 -35.99 28.84 -17.48
N GLU A 647 -35.38 27.76 -17.00
CA GLU A 647 -35.16 26.55 -17.80
C GLU A 647 -36.45 26.07 -18.45
N ASN A 648 -36.35 25.63 -19.70
CA ASN A 648 -37.45 25.21 -20.57
C ASN A 648 -38.43 26.32 -21.00
N THR A 649 -38.16 27.59 -20.69
CA THR A 649 -38.95 28.71 -21.25
C THR A 649 -38.88 28.70 -22.77
N ALA A 650 -40.03 28.76 -23.44
CA ALA A 650 -40.10 28.94 -24.89
C ALA A 650 -40.06 30.44 -25.24
N VAL A 651 -39.17 30.82 -26.15
CA VAL A 651 -38.98 32.20 -26.60
C VAL A 651 -39.07 32.27 -28.10
N THR A 652 -39.85 33.20 -28.63
CA THR A 652 -39.83 33.55 -30.05
C THR A 652 -39.07 34.85 -30.23
N LEU A 653 -38.04 34.83 -31.08
CA LEU A 653 -37.31 36.02 -31.52
C LEU A 653 -37.80 36.43 -32.89
N THR A 654 -38.07 37.72 -33.10
CA THR A 654 -38.50 38.29 -34.37
C THR A 654 -37.54 39.39 -34.79
N ALA A 655 -36.87 39.20 -35.92
CA ALA A 655 -36.04 40.22 -36.56
C ALA A 655 -36.87 41.09 -37.50
N THR A 656 -36.81 42.41 -37.32
CA THR A 656 -37.52 43.41 -38.14
C THR A 656 -36.50 44.35 -38.79
N PRO A 657 -36.27 44.24 -40.12
CA PRO A 657 -35.40 45.16 -40.84
C PRO A 657 -35.92 46.59 -40.83
N LEU A 658 -35.01 47.57 -40.82
CA LEU A 658 -35.34 48.97 -41.10
C LEU A 658 -35.56 49.17 -42.62
N PRO A 659 -36.23 50.25 -43.05
CA PRO A 659 -36.36 50.57 -44.47
C PRO A 659 -34.99 50.58 -45.18
N GLY A 660 -34.90 49.90 -46.32
CA GLY A 660 -33.66 49.77 -47.10
C GLY A 660 -32.69 48.70 -46.59
N PHE A 661 -33.13 47.78 -45.73
CA PHE A 661 -32.35 46.63 -45.28
C PHE A 661 -33.15 45.33 -45.36
N ALA A 662 -32.46 44.21 -45.50
CA ALA A 662 -33.01 42.86 -45.46
C ALA A 662 -32.41 42.06 -44.30
N PHE A 663 -33.22 41.19 -43.67
CA PHE A 663 -32.74 40.27 -42.65
C PHE A 663 -31.94 39.13 -43.29
N ALA A 664 -30.63 39.07 -43.06
CA ALA A 664 -29.75 38.09 -43.66
C ALA A 664 -29.75 36.74 -42.92
N GLY A 665 -30.07 36.72 -41.62
CA GLY A 665 -30.15 35.50 -40.81
C GLY A 665 -29.59 35.66 -39.40
N TRP A 666 -29.82 34.65 -38.57
CA TRP A 666 -29.28 34.47 -37.23
C TRP A 666 -27.91 33.77 -37.29
N ALA A 667 -27.00 34.17 -36.40
CA ALA A 667 -25.70 33.52 -36.18
C ALA A 667 -25.39 33.40 -34.68
N GLY A 668 -24.30 32.70 -34.33
CA GLY A 668 -23.88 32.45 -32.95
C GLY A 668 -24.26 31.04 -32.50
N ASP A 669 -24.87 30.92 -31.32
CA ASP A 669 -25.29 29.63 -30.74
C ASP A 669 -26.44 28.94 -31.52
N THR A 670 -27.02 29.61 -32.53
CA THR A 670 -28.02 29.06 -33.46
C THR A 670 -27.92 29.78 -34.81
N VAL A 671 -28.08 29.04 -35.90
CA VAL A 671 -28.08 29.57 -37.28
C VAL A 671 -29.43 29.31 -37.93
N ALA A 672 -30.04 30.36 -38.48
CA ALA A 672 -31.33 30.28 -39.15
C ALA A 672 -31.53 31.45 -40.12
N VAL A 673 -32.22 31.20 -41.24
CA VAL A 673 -32.49 32.23 -42.26
C VAL A 673 -33.91 32.79 -42.21
N VAL A 674 -34.73 32.31 -41.27
CA VAL A 674 -36.11 32.76 -41.05
C VAL A 674 -36.17 33.86 -39.99
N GLY A 675 -37.01 34.88 -40.22
CA GLY A 675 -37.12 36.07 -39.35
C GLY A 675 -37.61 35.75 -37.94
N PRO A 676 -38.71 34.99 -37.78
CA PRO A 676 -39.10 34.41 -36.50
C PRO A 676 -38.38 33.09 -36.22
N ILE A 677 -37.70 32.97 -35.07
CA ILE A 677 -37.17 31.69 -34.56
C ILE A 677 -37.73 31.36 -33.19
N GLY A 678 -38.02 30.08 -32.95
CA GLY A 678 -38.41 29.56 -31.65
C GLY A 678 -37.21 28.91 -30.95
N LEU A 679 -36.95 29.32 -29.71
CA LEU A 679 -35.94 28.76 -28.83
C LEU A 679 -36.60 28.14 -27.60
N THR A 680 -36.07 27.03 -27.12
CA THR A 680 -36.39 26.51 -25.77
C THR A 680 -35.15 26.65 -24.92
N MET A 681 -35.24 27.39 -23.81
CA MET A 681 -34.10 27.69 -22.94
C MET A 681 -33.63 26.45 -22.16
N ARG A 682 -32.92 25.54 -22.83
CA ARG A 682 -32.24 24.37 -22.22
C ARG A 682 -30.74 24.61 -21.97
N LYS A 683 -30.24 25.72 -22.50
CA LYS A 683 -28.87 26.25 -22.35
C LYS A 683 -28.93 27.76 -22.59
N GLY A 684 -27.85 28.47 -22.28
CA GLY A 684 -27.73 29.87 -22.69
C GLY A 684 -27.45 30.01 -24.19
N TYR A 685 -27.89 31.12 -24.76
CA TYR A 685 -27.77 31.47 -26.16
C TYR A 685 -27.17 32.87 -26.32
N ASP A 686 -26.07 32.96 -27.05
CA ASP A 686 -25.51 34.19 -27.58
C ASP A 686 -25.75 34.22 -29.09
N LEU A 687 -26.62 35.12 -29.54
CA LEU A 687 -27.07 35.22 -30.93
C LEU A 687 -26.80 36.59 -31.52
N GLU A 688 -26.59 36.62 -32.84
CA GLU A 688 -26.48 37.84 -33.63
C GLU A 688 -27.55 37.82 -34.75
N ALA A 689 -28.42 38.83 -34.78
CA ALA A 689 -29.30 39.09 -35.92
C ALA A 689 -28.57 39.94 -36.96
N ARG A 690 -28.40 39.42 -38.16
CA ARG A 690 -27.69 40.13 -39.22
C ARG A 690 -28.66 40.76 -40.20
N PHE A 691 -28.49 42.05 -40.42
CA PHE A 691 -29.17 42.88 -41.41
C PHE A 691 -28.16 43.41 -42.42
N VAL A 692 -28.55 43.42 -43.68
CA VAL A 692 -27.73 43.85 -44.82
C VAL A 692 -28.48 44.88 -45.63
N GLY A 693 -27.79 45.92 -46.11
CA GLY A 693 -28.43 46.98 -46.90
C GLY A 693 -29.05 46.38 -48.16
N GLU A 694 -30.31 46.70 -48.41
CA GLU A 694 -31.07 46.15 -49.53
C GLU A 694 -30.56 46.75 -50.84
N ILE A 695 -30.16 45.87 -51.77
CA ILE A 695 -29.76 46.26 -53.11
C ILE A 695 -30.79 45.70 -54.09
N ALA A 696 -31.33 46.58 -54.94
CA ALA A 696 -32.23 46.17 -56.01
C ALA A 696 -31.50 45.26 -57.01
N ILE A 697 -32.01 44.06 -57.20
CA ILE A 697 -31.50 43.07 -58.13
C ILE A 697 -32.66 42.55 -58.96
N VAL A 698 -32.52 42.64 -60.29
CA VAL A 698 -33.47 42.00 -61.20
C VAL A 698 -33.22 40.50 -61.15
N ALA A 699 -34.24 39.71 -60.79
CA ALA A 699 -34.08 38.27 -60.59
C ALA A 699 -33.55 37.53 -61.84
N ALA A 700 -33.87 38.04 -63.04
CA ALA A 700 -33.34 37.53 -64.31
C ALA A 700 -31.84 37.80 -64.47
N ASP A 701 -31.33 38.94 -63.98
CA ASP A 701 -29.90 39.29 -64.04
C ASP A 701 -29.07 38.42 -63.10
N ALA A 702 -29.60 38.07 -61.92
CA ALA A 702 -28.93 37.13 -61.00
C ALA A 702 -28.83 35.71 -61.60
N VAL A 703 -29.86 35.26 -62.33
CA VAL A 703 -29.82 33.99 -63.05
C VAL A 703 -28.84 34.06 -64.23
N ALA A 704 -28.80 35.17 -64.96
CA ALA A 704 -27.87 35.37 -66.07
C ALA A 704 -26.41 35.38 -65.61
N GLU A 705 -26.09 36.07 -64.50
CA GLU A 705 -24.76 36.06 -63.87
C GLU A 705 -24.30 34.63 -63.55
N LEU A 706 -25.17 33.86 -62.90
CA LEU A 706 -24.89 32.47 -62.52
C LEU A 706 -24.71 31.54 -63.74
N LEU A 707 -25.38 31.85 -64.86
CA LEU A 707 -25.25 31.14 -66.13
C LEU A 707 -24.05 31.62 -66.98
N GLY A 708 -23.16 32.44 -66.41
CA GLY A 708 -21.93 32.89 -67.05
C GLY A 708 -22.09 34.13 -67.94
N THR A 709 -23.19 34.87 -67.80
CA THR A 709 -23.41 36.15 -68.49
C THR A 709 -23.34 37.29 -67.47
N PRO A 710 -22.22 38.04 -67.40
CA PRO A 710 -22.05 39.08 -66.39
C PRO A 710 -23.11 40.19 -66.50
N LYS A 711 -23.90 40.36 -65.45
CA LYS A 711 -25.00 41.32 -65.30
C LYS A 711 -25.02 42.00 -63.93
N LEU A 712 -24.37 41.41 -62.91
CA LEU A 712 -24.30 41.96 -61.56
C LEU A 712 -22.96 42.68 -61.32
N ASN A 713 -23.01 43.78 -60.55
CA ASN A 713 -21.80 44.39 -60.02
C ASN A 713 -21.32 43.67 -58.74
N GLU A 714 -20.14 44.05 -58.25
CA GLU A 714 -19.53 43.43 -57.07
C GLU A 714 -20.40 43.54 -55.80
N ALA A 715 -21.04 44.70 -55.59
CA ALA A 715 -21.92 44.91 -54.45
C ALA A 715 -23.18 44.03 -54.52
N GLN A 716 -23.75 43.82 -55.71
CA GLN A 716 -24.89 42.95 -55.94
C GLN A 716 -24.54 41.47 -55.72
N ARG A 717 -23.35 41.02 -56.14
CA ARG A 717 -22.87 39.67 -55.84
C ARG A 717 -22.67 39.46 -54.34
N ALA A 718 -21.99 40.39 -53.68
CA ALA A 718 -21.75 40.34 -52.25
C ALA A 718 -23.06 40.36 -51.43
N TYR A 719 -24.06 41.11 -51.87
CA TYR A 719 -25.38 41.14 -51.24
C TYR A 719 -26.11 39.79 -51.35
N LEU A 720 -26.07 39.14 -52.52
CA LEU A 720 -26.68 37.81 -52.70
C LEU A 720 -25.98 36.75 -51.85
N ASP A 721 -24.65 36.71 -51.83
CA ASP A 721 -23.86 35.81 -50.97
C ASP A 721 -24.19 36.04 -49.49
N GLN A 722 -24.31 37.29 -49.04
CA GLN A 722 -24.69 37.63 -47.67
C GLN A 722 -26.10 37.15 -47.28
N LEU A 723 -27.04 37.14 -48.22
CA LEU A 723 -28.40 36.63 -48.03
C LEU A 723 -28.52 35.10 -48.18
N GLY A 724 -27.52 34.48 -48.80
CA GLY A 724 -27.44 33.07 -49.12
C GLY A 724 -26.56 32.28 -48.17
N ASN A 725 -25.54 31.59 -48.70
CA ASN A 725 -24.72 30.65 -47.93
C ASN A 725 -23.41 31.24 -47.39
N ARG A 726 -23.03 32.44 -47.83
CA ARG A 726 -21.88 33.22 -47.34
C ARG A 726 -20.54 32.52 -47.53
N ASN A 727 -20.34 31.86 -48.66
CA ASN A 727 -19.05 31.25 -48.99
C ASN A 727 -18.09 32.22 -49.70
N GLY A 728 -18.52 33.47 -49.95
CA GLY A 728 -17.74 34.53 -50.57
C GLY A 728 -17.79 34.51 -52.10
N LEU A 729 -18.62 33.66 -52.69
CA LEU A 729 -18.82 33.54 -54.13
C LEU A 729 -20.31 33.49 -54.43
N LEU A 730 -20.74 34.12 -55.53
CA LEU A 730 -22.12 33.95 -56.00
C LEU A 730 -22.30 32.54 -56.54
N ASP A 731 -23.16 31.74 -55.92
CA ASP A 731 -23.49 30.39 -56.37
C ASP A 731 -25.00 30.12 -56.45
N VAL A 732 -25.38 28.89 -56.82
CA VAL A 732 -26.79 28.50 -56.90
C VAL A 732 -27.50 28.65 -55.55
N GLY A 733 -26.81 28.42 -54.43
CA GLY A 733 -27.34 28.57 -53.08
C GLY A 733 -27.84 29.98 -52.80
N ASP A 734 -27.11 30.99 -53.26
CA ASP A 734 -27.47 32.40 -53.07
C ASP A 734 -28.66 32.83 -53.91
N VAL A 735 -28.65 32.44 -55.19
CA VAL A 735 -29.76 32.74 -56.11
C VAL A 735 -31.02 32.01 -55.65
N LEU A 736 -30.91 30.76 -55.17
CA LEU A 736 -32.04 30.04 -54.57
C LEU A 736 -32.54 30.72 -53.29
N ALA A 737 -31.65 31.24 -52.45
CA ALA A 737 -32.04 31.99 -51.25
C ALA A 737 -32.80 33.27 -51.63
N MET A 738 -32.37 33.99 -52.67
CA MET A 738 -33.09 35.15 -53.21
C MET A 738 -34.51 34.78 -53.67
N TYR A 739 -34.68 33.73 -54.49
CA TYR A 739 -36.01 33.31 -54.96
C TYR A 739 -36.94 32.88 -53.81
N ARG A 740 -36.41 32.16 -52.81
CA ARG A 740 -37.17 31.82 -51.60
C ARG A 740 -37.65 33.06 -50.85
N ARG A 741 -36.82 34.09 -50.76
CA ARG A 741 -37.17 35.37 -50.09
C ARG A 741 -38.22 36.17 -50.88
N LEU A 742 -38.20 36.08 -52.21
CA LEU A 742 -39.20 36.69 -53.09
C LEU A 742 -40.54 35.93 -53.09
N GLY A 743 -40.62 34.75 -52.45
CA GLY A 743 -41.81 33.89 -52.51
C GLY A 743 -42.09 33.34 -53.91
N GLN A 744 -41.09 33.35 -54.79
CA GLN A 744 -41.20 32.94 -56.19
C GLN A 744 -40.61 31.54 -56.38
N ALA A 745 -41.18 30.78 -57.32
CA ALA A 745 -40.58 29.53 -57.75
C ALA A 745 -39.28 29.82 -58.52
N ALA A 746 -38.19 29.17 -58.10
CA ALA A 746 -36.92 29.24 -58.82
C ALA A 746 -37.09 28.70 -60.26
N PRO A 747 -36.55 29.39 -61.29
CA PRO A 747 -36.60 28.92 -62.67
C PRO A 747 -36.00 27.51 -62.83
N PRO A 748 -36.54 26.65 -63.72
CA PRO A 748 -35.99 25.31 -63.96
C PRO A 748 -34.50 25.29 -64.35
N ALA A 749 -34.02 26.37 -64.99
CA ALA A 749 -32.61 26.52 -65.37
C ALA A 749 -31.64 26.44 -64.17
N LEU A 750 -32.07 26.85 -62.98
CA LEU A 750 -31.25 26.76 -61.76
C LEU A 750 -31.06 25.32 -61.27
N ALA A 751 -32.01 24.41 -61.56
CA ALA A 751 -31.87 22.99 -61.21
C ALA A 751 -30.75 22.31 -62.01
N ALA A 752 -30.53 22.73 -63.26
CA ALA A 752 -29.47 22.21 -64.11
C ALA A 752 -28.05 22.67 -63.67
N VAL A 753 -27.92 23.87 -63.10
CA VAL A 753 -26.67 24.39 -62.54
C VAL A 753 -26.36 23.71 -61.19
N ARG A 754 -27.37 23.53 -60.33
CA ARG A 754 -27.23 22.79 -59.07
C ARG A 754 -26.72 21.35 -59.27
N ALA A 755 -27.13 20.69 -60.36
CA ALA A 755 -26.67 19.35 -60.71
C ALA A 755 -25.20 19.30 -61.19
N LYS A 756 -24.63 20.44 -61.62
CA LYS A 756 -23.21 20.57 -61.98
C LYS A 756 -22.32 20.91 -60.77
N GLU A 757 -22.83 21.64 -59.77
CA GLU A 757 -22.11 21.96 -58.53
C GLU A 757 -22.02 20.79 -57.52
N VAL A 758 -22.91 19.79 -57.62
CA VAL A 758 -22.97 18.63 -56.69
C VAL A 758 -22.19 17.40 -57.21
N LYS A 759 -21.59 17.47 -58.40
CA LYS A 759 -20.58 16.49 -58.82
C LYS A 759 -19.20 17.02 -58.40
N PRO A 760 -18.38 16.21 -57.70
CA PRO A 760 -17.11 16.65 -57.12
C PRO A 760 -16.13 17.17 -58.17
#